data_AF-A0A1C7N4L6-F1
#
_entry.id   AF-A0A1C7N4L6-F1
#
_cell.length_a   1.000
_cell.length_b   1.000
_cell.length_c   1.000
_cell.angle_alpha   90.00
_cell.angle_beta   90.00
_cell.angle_gamma   90.00
#
_symmetry.space_group_name_H-M   'P 1'
#
loop_
_entity.id
_entity.type
_entity.pdbx_description
1 polymer ?
#
loop_
_entity_poly.entity_id
_entity_poly.type
_entity_poly.pdbx_seq_one_letter_code
_entity_poly.pdbx_strand_id
1 'polypeptide(L)'
;MAMSKSKHDRGFSVKKSELAIAALLFLVAIPIRLQNLGLPSQIIFDEVSFGKYVSDYFARSFALDIHPPLAKLMLAVVAWSTGYQGEFDFDEVGREYTDSVPYLAMRGLGATMGALVVPLAYQTTRDAGYSHMAAIIPSLAICFENGLISNNRLILLDSYLLFFVAFSVFAWNRFCRQVRRWWYWLFLTGSGLGCAVSTKWIGLFTIIFISMCASKQLWKALEDIQMPKRHLATHLVARLICLLGVPFTIYLATFYAHFSIMTHSGSGDGYMAFETQNELKGIPAIDAPLVITYGSLVTMRHLNTMGGYLHSHKANYPEGSNQQQVTLYPYKDDNNWWRILRANESSPIVKDVLSNDQQTWLQYVRHNDLVRLEHVKTAPHKLHSHSFYAPVTDSDYHYEVSAYGFEDYEGDSNDFWQVQIETDSEKSESSTQLKARRSRFRLFHPNQNCHLYSTVQRLPEWGYFQQEVSCIVDGLKQTALWSIIDASNSMLPNDTVMIPEHRPGFFEKFLQANKAMWNLHREFPSTEEDTFVPSKWPLLLASRIIYIGDAFQIILLGNPFVFWASTATVLLSVFLFVVFQLRDKRKCHGRFHPWRLFYEQTAGFFAVAWAVHYLPFLRMDRQLSPHHYMAALYFAVLTMGAVFDLLFKKMPCIIRTVLLFALVSSVIYYYCLLFSITYGTEWTVEECQNATLVSSWDLNCQNYQLTNASSSWVKLQDMDMAETPSASEQSSLLETQEDDGDEEYEDISYESDEEEDYEDEDFEDEIMDAPTSAPHIPEPEPEFIDGKEVFPEEDEDDDYWPRTTHGVDPDEEDNPSPFHTRDIPITTYRA
;
A
#
# COMPACT_ATOMS: atom_id res chain seq x y z
N MET A 1 -15.93 16.54 -26.46
CA MET A 1 -17.21 16.31 -27.15
C MET A 1 -17.86 17.64 -27.46
N ALA A 2 -17.85 18.02 -28.73
CA ALA A 2 -18.51 19.23 -29.22
C ALA A 2 -20.03 19.05 -29.16
N MET A 3 -20.72 19.93 -28.41
CA MET A 3 -22.15 20.14 -28.54
C MET A 3 -22.42 20.83 -29.88
N SER A 4 -22.42 20.07 -30.97
CA SER A 4 -23.07 20.53 -32.20
C SER A 4 -24.58 20.39 -31.98
N LYS A 5 -25.22 21.51 -31.65
CA LYS A 5 -26.67 21.71 -31.78
C LYS A 5 -27.02 21.59 -33.27
N SER A 6 -27.20 20.37 -33.76
CA SER A 6 -27.70 20.08 -35.10
C SER A 6 -28.86 19.10 -35.05
N LYS A 7 -30.07 19.68 -34.98
CA LYS A 7 -31.37 19.18 -35.48
C LYS A 7 -31.46 17.67 -35.73
N HIS A 8 -31.71 16.89 -34.68
CA HIS A 8 -32.82 15.92 -34.63
C HIS A 8 -32.85 15.26 -33.26
N ASP A 9 -34.01 15.37 -32.62
CA ASP A 9 -34.38 14.83 -31.32
C ASP A 9 -34.58 13.28 -31.40
N ARG A 10 -33.60 12.58 -31.96
CA ARG A 10 -33.51 11.12 -31.90
C ARG A 10 -32.50 10.80 -30.81
N GLY A 11 -32.98 10.37 -29.65
CA GLY A 11 -32.12 9.87 -28.58
C GLY A 11 -31.07 8.92 -29.14
N PHE A 12 -29.82 9.06 -28.70
CA PHE A 12 -28.74 8.19 -29.14
C PHE A 12 -29.12 6.73 -28.84
N SER A 13 -29.45 5.98 -29.90
CA SER A 13 -29.83 4.57 -29.85
C SER A 13 -28.69 3.76 -30.43
N VAL A 14 -28.25 2.74 -29.69
CA VAL A 14 -27.27 1.77 -30.18
C VAL A 14 -27.84 1.13 -31.43
N LYS A 15 -27.05 1.09 -32.51
CA LYS A 15 -27.50 0.35 -33.69
C LYS A 15 -27.49 -1.13 -33.36
N LYS A 16 -28.53 -1.88 -33.75
CA LYS A 16 -28.59 -3.34 -33.54
C LYS A 16 -27.35 -4.04 -34.13
N SER A 17 -26.78 -3.52 -35.21
CA SER A 17 -25.54 -4.01 -35.81
C SER A 17 -24.31 -3.84 -34.92
N GLU A 18 -24.23 -2.76 -34.12
CA GLU A 18 -23.13 -2.57 -33.18
C GLU A 18 -23.20 -3.58 -32.04
N LEU A 19 -24.40 -3.84 -31.52
CA LEU A 19 -24.60 -4.85 -30.49
C LEU A 19 -24.32 -6.26 -31.01
N ALA A 20 -24.72 -6.57 -32.25
CA ALA A 20 -24.43 -7.85 -32.87
C ALA A 20 -22.93 -8.11 -33.06
N ILE A 21 -22.16 -7.09 -33.47
CA ILE A 21 -20.70 -7.19 -33.58
C ILE A 21 -20.05 -7.36 -32.20
N ALA A 22 -20.50 -6.60 -31.20
CA ALA A 22 -20.01 -6.76 -29.83
C ALA A 22 -20.29 -8.17 -29.29
N ALA A 23 -21.49 -8.71 -29.53
CA ALA A 23 -21.84 -10.07 -29.16
C ALA A 23 -20.97 -11.11 -29.90
N LEU A 24 -20.70 -10.91 -31.19
CA LEU A 24 -19.80 -11.79 -31.95
C LEU A 24 -18.38 -11.76 -31.38
N LEU A 25 -17.85 -10.58 -31.05
CA LEU A 25 -16.52 -10.43 -30.43
C LEU A 25 -16.46 -11.11 -29.06
N PHE A 26 -17.54 -11.04 -28.28
CA PHE A 26 -17.65 -11.78 -27.02
C PHE A 26 -17.64 -13.29 -27.25
N LEU A 27 -18.40 -13.80 -28.23
CA LEU A 27 -18.40 -15.22 -28.60
C LEU A 27 -17.03 -15.71 -29.08
N VAL A 28 -16.23 -14.85 -29.72
CA VAL A 28 -14.84 -15.16 -30.09
C VAL A 28 -13.92 -15.15 -28.87
N ALA A 29 -14.13 -14.24 -27.92
CA ALA A 29 -13.31 -14.13 -26.71
C ALA A 29 -13.48 -15.30 -25.74
N ILE A 30 -14.69 -15.88 -25.64
CA ILE A 30 -15.00 -17.00 -24.73
C ILE A 30 -14.03 -18.18 -24.90
N PRO A 31 -13.89 -18.82 -26.08
CA PRO A 31 -13.01 -19.96 -26.23
C PRO A 31 -11.55 -19.60 -25.96
N ILE A 32 -11.10 -18.41 -26.34
CA ILE A 32 -9.72 -17.96 -26.10
C ILE A 32 -9.48 -17.81 -24.59
N ARG A 33 -10.37 -17.13 -23.86
CA ARG A 33 -10.17 -16.90 -22.42
C ARG A 33 -10.42 -18.15 -21.57
N LEU A 34 -11.31 -19.04 -22.01
CA LEU A 34 -11.72 -20.23 -21.24
C LEU A 34 -11.00 -21.53 -21.66
N GLN A 35 -10.04 -21.45 -22.58
CA GLN A 35 -9.31 -22.63 -23.02
C GLN A 35 -8.42 -23.16 -21.88
N ASN A 36 -8.48 -24.48 -21.67
CA ASN A 36 -7.62 -25.23 -20.75
C ASN A 36 -7.56 -24.67 -19.32
N LEU A 37 -8.67 -24.18 -18.75
CA LEU A 37 -8.65 -23.61 -17.38
C LEU A 37 -8.17 -24.56 -16.29
N GLY A 38 -8.35 -25.87 -16.49
CA GLY A 38 -7.88 -26.90 -15.57
C GLY A 38 -6.35 -27.10 -15.56
N LEU A 39 -5.60 -26.48 -16.49
CA LEU A 39 -4.15 -26.63 -16.58
C LEU A 39 -3.44 -25.32 -16.15
N PRO A 40 -2.50 -25.36 -15.20
CA PRO A 40 -2.16 -26.47 -14.32
C PRO A 40 -3.26 -26.80 -13.31
N SER A 41 -3.37 -28.06 -12.91
CA SER A 41 -4.18 -28.49 -11.76
C SER A 41 -3.51 -28.20 -10.41
N GLN A 42 -2.49 -27.35 -10.40
CA GLN A 42 -1.68 -26.99 -9.25
C GLN A 42 -1.85 -25.51 -8.92
N ILE A 43 -1.53 -25.17 -7.66
CA ILE A 43 -1.52 -23.80 -7.16
C ILE A 43 -0.36 -23.03 -7.80
N ILE A 44 -0.66 -21.82 -8.25
CA ILE A 44 0.30 -20.89 -8.86
C ILE A 44 0.68 -19.79 -7.86
N PHE A 45 1.87 -19.18 -8.02
CA PHE A 45 2.48 -18.16 -7.13
C PHE A 45 1.48 -17.23 -6.42
N ASP A 46 0.78 -16.37 -7.16
CA ASP A 46 -0.17 -15.41 -6.56
C ASP A 46 -1.55 -16.04 -6.22
N GLU A 47 -1.86 -17.25 -6.73
CA GLU A 47 -3.09 -17.97 -6.37
C GLU A 47 -3.05 -18.50 -4.93
N VAL A 48 -1.86 -18.74 -4.38
CA VAL A 48 -1.66 -19.12 -2.96
C VAL A 48 -2.32 -18.06 -2.06
N SER A 49 -1.93 -16.80 -2.24
CA SER A 49 -2.40 -15.69 -1.43
C SER A 49 -3.91 -15.45 -1.58
N PHE A 50 -4.42 -15.36 -2.81
CA PHE A 50 -5.84 -15.09 -3.04
C PHE A 50 -6.74 -16.28 -2.72
N GLY A 51 -6.24 -17.50 -2.89
CA GLY A 51 -6.91 -18.73 -2.45
C GLY A 51 -7.01 -18.80 -0.93
N LYS A 52 -5.91 -18.52 -0.22
CA LYS A 52 -5.89 -18.45 1.25
C LYS A 52 -6.91 -17.48 1.81
N TYR A 53 -7.00 -16.27 1.25
CA TYR A 53 -8.02 -15.30 1.64
C TYR A 53 -9.45 -15.82 1.43
N VAL A 54 -9.69 -16.64 0.39
CA VAL A 54 -11.00 -17.26 0.21
C VAL A 54 -11.27 -18.24 1.34
N SER A 55 -10.33 -19.12 1.68
CA SER A 55 -10.45 -20.02 2.84
C SER A 55 -10.69 -19.25 4.13
N ASP A 56 -9.99 -18.13 4.35
CA ASP A 56 -10.18 -17.27 5.53
C ASP A 56 -11.61 -16.72 5.65
N TYR A 57 -12.25 -16.34 4.53
CA TYR A 57 -13.66 -15.93 4.56
C TYR A 57 -14.61 -17.06 4.97
N PHE A 58 -14.30 -18.32 4.66
CA PHE A 58 -15.09 -19.48 5.10
C PHE A 58 -14.83 -19.82 6.57
N ALA A 59 -13.57 -19.80 7.00
CA ALA A 59 -13.16 -19.98 8.39
C ALA A 59 -13.62 -18.83 9.31
N ARG A 60 -13.98 -17.68 8.71
CA ARG A 60 -14.25 -16.40 9.39
C ARG A 60 -13.05 -15.86 10.16
N SER A 61 -11.84 -16.35 9.87
CA SER A 61 -10.58 -15.84 10.39
C SER A 61 -10.31 -14.47 9.78
N PHE A 62 -9.86 -13.52 10.59
CA PHE A 62 -9.53 -12.18 10.11
C PHE A 62 -8.16 -12.17 9.42
N ALA A 63 -8.15 -11.72 8.17
CA ALA A 63 -6.94 -11.58 7.36
C ALA A 63 -6.91 -10.19 6.73
N LEU A 64 -5.77 -9.52 6.85
CA LEU A 64 -5.52 -8.19 6.30
C LEU A 64 -4.61 -8.32 5.09
N ASP A 65 -4.95 -7.62 4.01
CA ASP A 65 -4.20 -7.64 2.75
C ASP A 65 -3.96 -6.21 2.28
N ILE A 66 -2.92 -6.00 1.48
CA ILE A 66 -2.65 -4.72 0.80
C ILE A 66 -3.75 -4.31 -0.17
N HIS A 67 -4.58 -5.25 -0.63
CA HIS A 67 -5.66 -4.98 -1.59
C HIS A 67 -7.05 -4.93 -0.94
N PRO A 68 -7.89 -3.96 -1.34
CA PRO A 68 -9.28 -3.88 -0.90
C PRO A 68 -10.09 -5.17 -1.19
N PRO A 69 -11.18 -5.44 -0.45
CA PRO A 69 -11.72 -6.79 -0.33
C PRO A 69 -12.65 -7.25 -1.48
N LEU A 70 -13.11 -6.38 -2.39
CA LEU A 70 -14.22 -6.72 -3.31
C LEU A 70 -13.95 -7.95 -4.18
N ALA A 71 -12.79 -8.01 -4.83
CA ALA A 71 -12.50 -9.13 -5.74
C ALA A 71 -12.33 -10.46 -4.98
N LYS A 72 -11.76 -10.42 -3.77
CA LYS A 72 -11.66 -11.60 -2.90
C LYS A 72 -13.04 -12.05 -2.40
N LEU A 73 -13.93 -11.11 -2.05
CA LEU A 73 -15.33 -11.40 -1.73
C LEU A 73 -16.08 -12.01 -2.93
N MET A 74 -15.84 -11.52 -4.15
CA MET A 74 -16.43 -12.10 -5.37
C MET A 74 -15.95 -13.54 -5.61
N LEU A 75 -14.66 -13.81 -5.39
CA LEU A 75 -14.10 -15.16 -5.42
C LEU A 75 -14.73 -16.07 -4.36
N ALA A 76 -14.87 -15.59 -3.13
CA ALA A 76 -15.52 -16.32 -2.05
C ALA A 76 -17.00 -16.63 -2.36
N VAL A 77 -17.74 -15.69 -2.97
CA VAL A 77 -19.12 -15.92 -3.42
C VAL A 77 -19.20 -17.01 -4.49
N VAL A 78 -18.25 -17.05 -5.43
CA VAL A 78 -18.21 -18.11 -6.44
C VAL A 78 -17.88 -19.45 -5.80
N ALA A 79 -16.87 -19.52 -4.94
CA ALA A 79 -16.53 -20.75 -4.22
C ALA A 79 -17.73 -21.26 -3.39
N TRP A 80 -18.46 -20.34 -2.74
CA TRP A 80 -19.66 -20.65 -1.96
C TRP A 80 -20.78 -21.20 -2.86
N SER A 81 -20.99 -20.60 -4.03
CA SER A 81 -22.01 -21.04 -4.99
C SER A 81 -21.77 -22.45 -5.55
N THR A 82 -20.51 -22.91 -5.53
CA THR A 82 -20.10 -24.24 -5.98
C THR A 82 -20.01 -25.27 -4.85
N GLY A 83 -20.28 -24.88 -3.60
CA GLY A 83 -20.31 -25.78 -2.45
C GLY A 83 -18.97 -25.98 -1.73
N TYR A 84 -17.98 -25.09 -1.94
CA TYR A 84 -16.72 -25.13 -1.20
C TYR A 84 -16.93 -24.82 0.29
N GLN A 85 -16.24 -25.55 1.15
CA GLN A 85 -16.39 -25.43 2.62
C GLN A 85 -15.21 -24.74 3.31
N GLY A 86 -14.13 -24.41 2.59
CA GLY A 86 -12.96 -23.72 3.18
C GLY A 86 -11.92 -24.64 3.82
N GLU A 87 -12.00 -25.95 3.63
CA GLU A 87 -11.11 -26.93 4.29
C GLU A 87 -9.71 -27.05 3.66
N PHE A 88 -9.50 -26.47 2.47
CA PHE A 88 -8.23 -26.61 1.75
C PHE A 88 -7.28 -25.46 2.12
N ASP A 89 -6.07 -25.84 2.52
CA ASP A 89 -5.01 -24.90 2.84
C ASP A 89 -4.13 -24.57 1.63
N PHE A 90 -3.94 -23.28 1.40
CA PHE A 90 -3.19 -22.74 0.27
C PHE A 90 -1.81 -22.32 0.77
N ASP A 91 -0.92 -23.31 0.94
CA ASP A 91 0.39 -23.10 1.56
C ASP A 91 1.52 -22.98 0.54
N GLU A 92 1.55 -23.87 -0.46
CA GLU A 92 2.70 -24.06 -1.33
C GLU A 92 2.34 -23.96 -2.81
N VAL A 93 3.21 -23.30 -3.58
CA VAL A 93 3.15 -23.26 -5.04
C VAL A 93 3.49 -24.65 -5.60
N GLY A 94 2.73 -25.12 -6.59
CA GLY A 94 2.92 -26.45 -7.17
C GLY A 94 2.12 -27.58 -6.50
N ARG A 95 1.49 -27.32 -5.35
CA ARG A 95 0.57 -28.30 -4.73
C ARG A 95 -0.63 -28.56 -5.63
N GLU A 96 -1.00 -29.81 -5.83
CA GLU A 96 -2.20 -30.17 -6.60
C GLU A 96 -3.49 -29.83 -5.86
N TYR A 97 -4.47 -29.31 -6.60
CA TYR A 97 -5.82 -29.09 -6.07
C TYR A 97 -6.53 -30.43 -5.81
N THR A 98 -7.14 -30.54 -4.64
CA THR A 98 -8.04 -31.66 -4.33
C THR A 98 -9.39 -31.50 -5.05
N ASP A 99 -10.10 -32.61 -5.24
CA ASP A 99 -11.43 -32.62 -5.88
C ASP A 99 -12.47 -31.74 -5.17
N SER A 100 -12.23 -31.40 -3.89
CA SER A 100 -13.08 -30.52 -3.09
C SER A 100 -12.97 -29.04 -3.46
N VAL A 101 -11.88 -28.60 -4.11
CA VAL A 101 -11.63 -27.18 -4.41
C VAL A 101 -12.20 -26.84 -5.80
N PRO A 102 -13.16 -25.90 -5.92
CA PRO A 102 -13.73 -25.52 -7.21
C PRO A 102 -12.86 -24.50 -7.96
N TYR A 103 -11.55 -24.78 -8.10
CA TYR A 103 -10.58 -23.86 -8.71
C TYR A 103 -10.95 -23.50 -10.16
N LEU A 104 -11.55 -24.41 -10.93
CA LEU A 104 -12.06 -24.13 -12.29
C LEU A 104 -13.12 -23.02 -12.29
N ALA A 105 -14.03 -23.02 -11.32
CA ALA A 105 -15.07 -22.01 -11.23
C ALA A 105 -14.48 -20.65 -10.82
N MET A 106 -13.52 -20.65 -9.90
CA MET A 106 -12.81 -19.46 -9.43
C MET A 106 -11.99 -18.83 -10.56
N ARG A 107 -11.20 -19.63 -11.30
CA ARG A 107 -10.51 -19.21 -12.53
C ARG A 107 -11.49 -18.77 -13.62
N GLY A 108 -12.62 -19.46 -13.73
CA GLY A 108 -13.70 -19.17 -14.69
C GLY A 108 -14.29 -17.77 -14.53
N LEU A 109 -14.41 -17.28 -13.30
CA LEU A 109 -14.89 -15.93 -13.02
C LEU A 109 -13.95 -14.86 -13.58
N GLY A 110 -12.65 -14.96 -13.27
CA GLY A 110 -11.63 -14.04 -13.79
C GLY A 110 -11.55 -14.07 -15.32
N ALA A 111 -11.57 -15.26 -15.91
CA ALA A 111 -11.53 -15.45 -17.36
C ALA A 111 -12.76 -14.83 -18.05
N THR A 112 -13.94 -14.98 -17.43
CA THR A 112 -15.20 -14.38 -17.93
C THR A 112 -15.17 -12.86 -17.86
N MET A 113 -14.67 -12.28 -16.76
CA MET A 113 -14.47 -10.83 -16.64
C MET A 113 -13.52 -10.31 -17.70
N GLY A 114 -12.41 -11.02 -17.94
CA GLY A 114 -11.47 -10.75 -19.03
C GLY A 114 -12.11 -10.82 -20.43
N ALA A 115 -13.00 -11.79 -20.67
CA ALA A 115 -13.72 -11.91 -21.94
C ALA A 115 -14.72 -10.75 -22.16
N LEU A 116 -15.33 -10.21 -21.10
CA LEU A 116 -16.23 -9.06 -21.16
C LEU A 116 -15.52 -7.74 -21.47
N VAL A 117 -14.22 -7.63 -21.22
CA VAL A 117 -13.43 -6.43 -21.59
C VAL A 117 -13.41 -6.23 -23.12
N VAL A 118 -13.39 -7.31 -23.90
CA VAL A 118 -13.33 -7.27 -25.37
C VAL A 118 -14.52 -6.53 -26.02
N PRO A 119 -15.79 -6.90 -25.75
CA PRO A 119 -16.94 -6.16 -26.27
C PRO A 119 -17.05 -4.76 -25.69
N LEU A 120 -16.60 -4.53 -24.44
CA LEU A 120 -16.55 -3.18 -23.86
C LEU A 120 -15.57 -2.29 -24.61
N ALA A 121 -14.37 -2.77 -24.96
CA ALA A 121 -13.40 -2.02 -25.78
C ALA A 121 -13.99 -1.60 -27.14
N TYR A 122 -14.73 -2.51 -27.79
CA TYR A 122 -15.39 -2.22 -29.07
C TYR A 122 -16.40 -1.10 -28.88
N GLN A 123 -17.31 -1.24 -27.90
CA GLN A 123 -18.34 -0.25 -27.66
C GLN A 123 -17.77 1.10 -27.22
N THR A 124 -16.75 1.12 -26.35
CA THR A 124 -16.05 2.33 -25.93
C THR A 124 -15.45 3.09 -27.12
N THR A 125 -14.82 2.37 -28.05
CA THR A 125 -14.24 2.97 -29.27
C THR A 125 -15.32 3.47 -30.24
N ARG A 126 -16.40 2.71 -30.42
CA ARG A 126 -17.58 3.13 -31.19
C ARG A 126 -18.24 4.37 -30.57
N ASP A 127 -18.26 4.45 -29.25
CA ASP A 127 -18.82 5.56 -28.50
C ASP A 127 -17.96 6.82 -28.57
N ALA A 128 -16.65 6.67 -28.68
CA ALA A 128 -15.76 7.77 -29.02
C ALA A 128 -15.96 8.32 -30.45
N GLY A 129 -16.72 7.64 -31.31
CA GLY A 129 -17.12 8.12 -32.64
C GLY A 129 -16.26 7.62 -33.81
N TYR A 130 -15.42 6.61 -33.57
CA TYR A 130 -14.58 5.99 -34.61
C TYR A 130 -15.37 5.07 -35.55
N SER A 131 -14.74 4.54 -36.60
CA SER A 131 -15.38 3.58 -37.53
C SER A 131 -15.51 2.16 -36.94
N HIS A 132 -16.24 1.26 -37.60
CA HIS A 132 -16.38 -0.13 -37.13
C HIS A 132 -15.04 -0.86 -37.16
N MET A 133 -14.27 -0.66 -38.23
CA MET A 133 -12.96 -1.28 -38.40
C MET A 133 -11.99 -0.82 -37.31
N ALA A 134 -11.96 0.48 -37.02
CA ALA A 134 -11.13 1.05 -35.97
C ALA A 134 -11.51 0.59 -34.54
N ALA A 135 -12.73 0.10 -34.34
CA ALA A 135 -13.15 -0.50 -33.08
C ALA A 135 -12.91 -2.02 -33.01
N ILE A 136 -12.93 -2.72 -34.15
CA ILE A 136 -12.66 -4.16 -34.20
C ILE A 136 -11.18 -4.47 -33.95
N ILE A 137 -10.25 -3.69 -34.52
CA ILE A 137 -8.80 -3.91 -34.32
C ILE A 137 -8.41 -3.90 -32.83
N PRO A 138 -8.69 -2.84 -32.04
CA PRO A 138 -8.30 -2.82 -30.63
C PRO A 138 -9.00 -3.90 -29.81
N SER A 139 -10.24 -4.26 -30.16
CA SER A 139 -10.93 -5.37 -29.50
C SER A 139 -10.28 -6.72 -29.80
N LEU A 140 -9.89 -7.00 -31.04
CA LEU A 140 -9.18 -8.22 -31.39
C LEU A 140 -7.76 -8.23 -30.80
N ALA A 141 -7.08 -7.08 -30.75
CA ALA A 141 -5.80 -6.95 -30.05
C ALA A 141 -5.93 -7.33 -28.58
N ILE A 142 -6.91 -6.79 -27.84
CA ILE A 142 -7.18 -7.18 -26.44
C ILE A 142 -7.61 -8.65 -26.32
N CYS A 143 -8.31 -9.18 -27.32
CA CYS A 143 -8.77 -10.57 -27.35
C CYS A 143 -7.60 -11.56 -27.44
N PHE A 144 -6.61 -11.26 -28.29
CA PHE A 144 -5.42 -12.08 -28.57
C PHE A 144 -4.14 -11.54 -27.90
N GLU A 145 -4.30 -10.84 -26.77
CA GLU A 145 -3.19 -10.30 -25.99
C GLU A 145 -2.73 -11.32 -24.96
N ASN A 146 -1.58 -11.96 -25.19
CA ASN A 146 -1.06 -13.07 -24.39
C ASN A 146 -0.95 -12.73 -22.90
N GLY A 147 -0.41 -11.56 -22.55
CA GLY A 147 -0.23 -11.15 -21.15
C GLY A 147 -1.55 -10.94 -20.41
N LEU A 148 -2.59 -10.45 -21.11
CA LEU A 148 -3.93 -10.34 -20.54
C LEU A 148 -4.60 -11.71 -20.41
N ILE A 149 -4.30 -12.67 -21.28
CA ILE A 149 -4.87 -14.02 -21.21
C ILE A 149 -4.25 -14.79 -20.05
N SER A 150 -2.91 -14.79 -19.93
CA SER A 150 -2.20 -15.49 -18.87
C SER A 150 -2.56 -14.97 -17.48
N ASN A 151 -2.75 -13.66 -17.32
CA ASN A 151 -3.20 -13.07 -16.05
C ASN A 151 -4.69 -13.39 -15.75
N ASN A 152 -5.59 -13.24 -16.74
CA ASN A 152 -7.02 -13.35 -16.47
C ASN A 152 -7.53 -14.78 -16.25
N ARG A 153 -6.78 -15.80 -16.66
CA ARG A 153 -7.18 -17.21 -16.50
C ARG A 153 -6.92 -17.78 -15.11
N LEU A 154 -6.21 -17.05 -14.26
CA LEU A 154 -5.79 -17.46 -12.93
C LEU A 154 -6.66 -16.81 -11.86
N ILE A 155 -6.57 -17.28 -10.61
CA ILE A 155 -7.24 -16.69 -9.43
C ILE A 155 -6.50 -15.40 -9.03
N LEU A 156 -6.59 -14.37 -9.88
CA LEU A 156 -5.90 -13.09 -9.75
C LEU A 156 -6.88 -11.91 -9.76
N LEU A 157 -6.56 -10.84 -9.03
CA LEU A 157 -7.43 -9.67 -8.88
C LEU A 157 -7.46 -8.75 -10.12
N ASP A 158 -6.45 -8.83 -10.98
CA ASP A 158 -6.27 -7.88 -12.09
C ASP A 158 -7.35 -7.99 -13.17
N SER A 159 -7.92 -9.19 -13.36
CA SER A 159 -9.02 -9.43 -14.31
C SER A 159 -10.27 -8.63 -13.94
N TYR A 160 -10.60 -8.60 -12.64
CA TYR A 160 -11.70 -7.84 -12.07
C TYR A 160 -11.44 -6.34 -12.18
N LEU A 161 -10.22 -5.90 -11.81
CA LEU A 161 -9.79 -4.51 -11.92
C LEU A 161 -9.97 -4.02 -13.36
N LEU A 162 -9.41 -4.74 -14.34
CA LEU A 162 -9.46 -4.35 -15.74
C LEU A 162 -10.91 -4.28 -16.27
N PHE A 163 -11.76 -5.22 -15.87
CA PHE A 163 -13.18 -5.18 -16.20
C PHE A 163 -13.87 -3.93 -15.65
N PHE A 164 -13.69 -3.61 -14.36
CA PHE A 164 -14.32 -2.43 -13.77
C PHE A 164 -13.77 -1.11 -14.33
N VAL A 165 -12.47 -1.05 -14.65
CA VAL A 165 -11.85 0.09 -15.36
C VAL A 165 -12.48 0.26 -16.76
N ALA A 166 -12.53 -0.81 -17.56
CA ALA A 166 -13.12 -0.79 -18.89
C ALA A 166 -14.62 -0.41 -18.85
N PHE A 167 -15.36 -0.96 -17.88
CA PHE A 167 -16.77 -0.66 -17.67
C PHE A 167 -17.00 0.81 -17.27
N SER A 168 -16.16 1.36 -16.39
CA SER A 168 -16.24 2.77 -15.96
C SER A 168 -16.06 3.72 -17.14
N VAL A 169 -15.06 3.46 -17.98
CA VAL A 169 -14.77 4.28 -19.18
C VAL A 169 -15.87 4.13 -20.23
N PHE A 170 -16.39 2.91 -20.41
CA PHE A 170 -17.55 2.66 -21.26
C PHE A 170 -18.79 3.46 -20.79
N ALA A 171 -19.13 3.37 -19.51
CA ALA A 171 -20.25 4.09 -18.92
C ALA A 171 -20.06 5.61 -19.02
N TRP A 172 -18.83 6.11 -18.83
CA TRP A 172 -18.49 7.52 -19.01
C TRP A 172 -18.68 7.99 -20.45
N ASN A 173 -18.23 7.22 -21.44
CA ASN A 173 -18.42 7.55 -22.85
C ASN A 173 -19.92 7.59 -23.20
N ARG A 174 -20.71 6.65 -22.69
CA ARG A 174 -22.18 6.63 -22.85
C ARG A 174 -22.84 7.84 -22.20
N PHE A 175 -22.42 8.19 -20.99
CA PHE A 175 -22.84 9.37 -20.27
C PHE A 175 -22.62 10.64 -21.11
N CYS A 176 -21.45 10.79 -21.73
CA CYS A 176 -21.13 11.97 -22.52
C CYS A 176 -21.98 12.10 -23.80
N ARG A 177 -22.56 11.01 -24.31
CA ARG A 177 -23.41 11.02 -25.52
C ARG A 177 -24.91 11.16 -25.24
N GLN A 178 -25.35 10.84 -24.04
CA GLN A 178 -26.77 10.62 -23.76
C GLN A 178 -27.40 11.77 -22.97
N VAL A 179 -28.53 12.29 -23.45
CA VAL A 179 -29.27 13.38 -22.78
C VAL A 179 -30.39 12.86 -21.87
N ARG A 180 -31.17 11.84 -22.30
CA ARG A 180 -32.34 11.33 -21.52
C ARG A 180 -31.99 10.46 -20.32
N ARG A 181 -31.00 9.58 -20.45
CA ARG A 181 -30.56 8.64 -19.39
C ARG A 181 -29.26 9.07 -18.75
N TRP A 182 -29.04 10.39 -18.67
CA TRP A 182 -27.80 10.99 -18.20
C TRP A 182 -27.45 10.54 -16.77
N TRP A 183 -28.41 10.61 -15.85
CA TRP A 183 -28.25 10.15 -14.46
C TRP A 183 -27.90 8.68 -14.35
N TYR A 184 -28.52 7.82 -15.16
CA TYR A 184 -28.26 6.38 -15.14
C TYR A 184 -26.81 6.05 -15.51
N TRP A 185 -26.30 6.64 -16.60
CA TRP A 185 -24.92 6.39 -17.03
C TRP A 185 -23.90 7.04 -16.10
N LEU A 186 -24.22 8.19 -15.51
CA LEU A 186 -23.36 8.82 -14.51
C LEU A 186 -23.28 7.96 -13.24
N PHE A 187 -24.41 7.44 -12.77
CA PHE A 187 -24.48 6.51 -11.65
C PHE A 187 -23.68 5.23 -11.96
N LEU A 188 -23.86 4.62 -13.13
CA LEU A 188 -23.08 3.45 -13.54
C LEU A 188 -21.58 3.72 -13.62
N THR A 189 -21.18 4.93 -14.05
CA THR A 189 -19.77 5.34 -14.02
C THR A 189 -19.26 5.34 -12.58
N GLY A 190 -20.00 5.96 -11.67
CA GLY A 190 -19.71 5.92 -10.23
C GLY A 190 -19.62 4.51 -9.66
N SER A 191 -20.56 3.64 -10.02
CA SER A 191 -20.57 2.26 -9.55
C SER A 191 -19.34 1.49 -10.04
N GLY A 192 -18.98 1.65 -11.33
CA GLY A 192 -17.77 1.04 -11.88
C GLY A 192 -16.50 1.54 -11.20
N LEU A 193 -16.39 2.85 -10.94
CA LEU A 193 -15.26 3.45 -10.25
C LEU A 193 -15.12 2.95 -8.81
N GLY A 194 -16.26 2.83 -8.10
CA GLY A 194 -16.32 2.23 -6.76
C GLY A 194 -15.83 0.79 -6.75
N CYS A 195 -16.33 -0.03 -7.69
CA CYS A 195 -15.86 -1.41 -7.79
C CYS A 195 -14.37 -1.51 -8.15
N ALA A 196 -13.85 -0.65 -9.03
CA ALA A 196 -12.45 -0.65 -9.40
C ALA A 196 -11.53 -0.36 -8.19
N VAL A 197 -11.82 0.70 -7.41
CA VAL A 197 -11.02 1.04 -6.22
C VAL A 197 -11.20 0.01 -5.09
N SER A 198 -12.39 -0.59 -4.96
CA SER A 198 -12.64 -1.67 -4.00
C SER A 198 -11.99 -3.01 -4.38
N THR A 199 -11.46 -3.15 -5.59
CA THR A 199 -10.65 -4.30 -6.01
C THR A 199 -9.16 -4.08 -5.78
N LYS A 200 -8.61 -2.95 -6.26
CA LYS A 200 -7.20 -2.59 -6.13
C LYS A 200 -7.06 -1.08 -6.15
N TRP A 201 -6.13 -0.51 -5.39
CA TRP A 201 -5.94 0.95 -5.34
C TRP A 201 -5.48 1.57 -6.67
N ILE A 202 -5.01 0.78 -7.64
CA ILE A 202 -4.80 1.23 -9.03
C ILE A 202 -6.09 1.83 -9.63
N GLY A 203 -7.28 1.42 -9.16
CA GLY A 203 -8.56 2.03 -9.54
C GLY A 203 -8.67 3.53 -9.20
N LEU A 204 -7.86 4.05 -8.26
CA LEU A 204 -7.76 5.48 -7.97
C LEU A 204 -7.29 6.27 -9.20
N PHE A 205 -6.41 5.71 -10.03
CA PHE A 205 -5.98 6.36 -11.28
C PHE A 205 -7.14 6.54 -12.25
N THR A 206 -8.09 5.61 -12.29
CA THR A 206 -9.29 5.75 -13.10
C THR A 206 -10.22 6.83 -12.53
N ILE A 207 -10.34 6.93 -11.21
CA ILE A 207 -11.08 8.02 -10.54
C ILE A 207 -10.45 9.37 -10.87
N ILE A 208 -9.13 9.51 -10.77
CA ILE A 208 -8.39 10.73 -11.12
C ILE A 208 -8.65 11.08 -12.59
N PHE A 209 -8.50 10.13 -13.51
CA PHE A 209 -8.71 10.36 -14.93
C PHE A 209 -10.14 10.83 -15.27
N ILE A 210 -11.17 10.14 -14.75
CA ILE A 210 -12.57 10.54 -14.97
C ILE A 210 -12.86 11.89 -14.29
N SER A 211 -12.27 12.15 -13.14
CA SER A 211 -12.38 13.46 -12.45
C SER A 211 -11.76 14.58 -13.26
N MET A 212 -10.58 14.38 -13.86
CA MET A 212 -9.98 15.35 -14.79
C MET A 212 -10.91 15.61 -15.99
N CYS A 213 -11.53 14.57 -16.54
CA CYS A 213 -12.50 14.70 -17.63
C CYS A 213 -13.77 15.46 -17.19
N ALA A 214 -14.27 15.19 -15.99
CA ALA A 214 -15.41 15.87 -15.39
C ALA A 214 -15.11 17.35 -15.15
N SER A 215 -13.95 17.68 -14.58
CA SER A 215 -13.48 19.05 -14.39
C SER A 215 -13.36 19.81 -15.70
N LYS A 216 -12.81 19.19 -16.75
CA LYS A 216 -12.78 19.78 -18.11
C LYS A 216 -14.17 20.04 -18.67
N GLN A 217 -15.15 19.17 -18.44
CA GLN A 217 -16.54 19.40 -18.87
C GLN A 217 -17.21 20.52 -18.08
N LEU A 218 -17.00 20.58 -16.77
CA LEU A 218 -17.53 21.64 -15.91
C LEU A 218 -16.92 22.99 -16.26
N TRP A 219 -15.62 23.04 -16.56
CA TRP A 219 -14.94 24.25 -17.04
C TRP A 219 -15.57 24.78 -18.33
N LYS A 220 -15.87 23.91 -19.30
CA LYS A 220 -16.57 24.30 -20.54
C LYS A 220 -18.01 24.73 -20.29
N ALA A 221 -18.69 24.12 -19.31
CA ALA A 221 -20.04 24.53 -18.93
C ALA A 221 -20.04 25.90 -18.22
N LEU A 222 -18.96 26.25 -17.53
CA LEU A 222 -18.77 27.56 -16.91
C LEU A 222 -18.52 28.67 -17.95
N GLU A 223 -17.85 28.34 -19.06
CA GLU A 223 -17.63 29.25 -20.19
C GLU A 223 -18.94 29.59 -20.94
N ASP A 224 -19.96 28.73 -20.88
CA ASP A 224 -21.24 28.97 -21.55
C ASP A 224 -22.09 30.00 -20.78
N ILE A 225 -21.99 31.26 -21.20
CA ILE A 225 -22.72 32.41 -20.65
C ILE A 225 -24.25 32.21 -20.75
N GLN A 226 -24.74 31.37 -21.66
CA GLN A 226 -26.17 31.10 -21.83
C GLN A 226 -26.72 30.10 -20.80
N MET A 227 -25.85 29.43 -20.03
CA MET A 227 -26.26 28.38 -19.11
C MET A 227 -26.72 28.96 -17.76
N PRO A 228 -27.94 28.65 -17.28
CA PRO A 228 -28.40 29.14 -15.99
C PRO A 228 -27.55 28.59 -14.84
N LYS A 229 -27.17 29.44 -13.88
CA LYS A 229 -26.37 29.05 -12.71
C LYS A 229 -26.92 27.85 -11.93
N ARG A 230 -28.26 27.72 -11.85
CA ARG A 230 -28.93 26.56 -11.22
C ARG A 230 -28.59 25.24 -11.93
N HIS A 231 -28.56 25.23 -13.26
CA HIS A 231 -28.21 24.03 -14.03
C HIS A 231 -26.74 23.67 -13.84
N LEU A 232 -25.85 24.67 -13.73
CA LEU A 232 -24.44 24.45 -13.41
C LEU A 232 -24.27 23.81 -12.02
N ALA A 233 -24.97 24.34 -11.02
CA ALA A 233 -24.98 23.77 -9.67
C ALA A 233 -25.49 22.32 -9.66
N THR A 234 -26.58 22.02 -10.38
CA THR A 234 -27.08 20.64 -10.51
C THR A 234 -26.03 19.73 -11.17
N HIS A 235 -25.35 20.20 -12.22
CA HIS A 235 -24.29 19.44 -12.88
C HIS A 235 -23.07 19.18 -11.99
N LEU A 236 -22.74 20.11 -11.10
CA LEU A 236 -21.67 19.97 -10.11
C LEU A 236 -22.08 18.95 -9.04
N VAL A 237 -23.22 19.16 -8.38
CA VAL A 237 -23.73 18.29 -7.31
C VAL A 237 -23.95 16.86 -7.81
N ALA A 238 -24.51 16.69 -9.00
CA ALA A 238 -24.69 15.37 -9.61
C ALA A 238 -23.36 14.62 -9.81
N ARG A 239 -22.31 15.32 -10.25
CA ARG A 239 -20.98 14.73 -10.44
C ARG A 239 -20.31 14.44 -9.11
N LEU A 240 -20.43 15.31 -8.10
CA LEU A 240 -19.90 15.04 -6.76
C LEU A 240 -20.57 13.79 -6.14
N ILE A 241 -21.89 13.71 -6.21
CA ILE A 241 -22.63 12.55 -5.67
C ILE A 241 -22.26 11.27 -6.43
N CYS A 242 -22.29 11.28 -7.77
CA CYS A 242 -22.07 10.05 -8.52
C CYS A 242 -20.60 9.68 -8.72
N LEU A 243 -19.66 10.61 -8.79
CA LEU A 243 -18.24 10.32 -9.06
C LEU A 243 -17.37 10.28 -7.80
N LEU A 244 -17.88 10.74 -6.64
CA LEU A 244 -17.20 10.60 -5.34
C LEU A 244 -18.08 9.87 -4.33
N GLY A 245 -19.33 10.32 -4.14
CA GLY A 245 -20.24 9.72 -3.17
C GLY A 245 -20.53 8.24 -3.43
N VAL A 246 -20.95 7.89 -4.65
CA VAL A 246 -21.26 6.49 -5.01
C VAL A 246 -20.03 5.58 -4.89
N PRO A 247 -18.85 5.90 -5.49
CA PRO A 247 -17.64 5.10 -5.27
C PRO A 247 -17.29 4.90 -3.80
N PHE A 248 -17.36 5.96 -3.00
CA PHE A 248 -17.08 5.90 -1.57
C PHE A 248 -18.07 5.00 -0.82
N THR A 249 -19.36 5.06 -1.13
CA THR A 249 -20.35 4.17 -0.52
C THR A 249 -20.13 2.70 -0.86
N ILE A 250 -19.71 2.39 -2.10
CA ILE A 250 -19.36 1.01 -2.49
C ILE A 250 -18.12 0.55 -1.74
N TYR A 251 -17.11 1.42 -1.62
CA TYR A 251 -15.90 1.13 -0.84
C TYR A 251 -16.23 0.81 0.62
N LEU A 252 -17.01 1.66 1.29
CA LEU A 252 -17.48 1.39 2.66
C LEU A 252 -18.30 0.10 2.75
N ALA A 253 -19.22 -0.14 1.81
CA ALA A 253 -20.03 -1.36 1.80
C ALA A 253 -19.19 -2.63 1.68
N THR A 254 -18.11 -2.60 0.89
CA THR A 254 -17.20 -3.74 0.74
C THR A 254 -16.41 -4.03 2.01
N PHE A 255 -15.92 -3.00 2.71
CA PHE A 255 -15.28 -3.18 4.02
C PHE A 255 -16.27 -3.60 5.10
N TYR A 256 -17.50 -3.09 5.05
CA TYR A 256 -18.55 -3.52 5.97
C TYR A 256 -18.85 -5.00 5.80
N ALA A 257 -18.98 -5.48 4.55
CA ALA A 257 -19.12 -6.90 4.26
C ALA A 257 -17.92 -7.71 4.78
N HIS A 258 -16.69 -7.26 4.51
CA HIS A 258 -15.46 -7.90 4.97
C HIS A 258 -15.43 -8.08 6.50
N PHE A 259 -15.60 -6.99 7.28
CA PHE A 259 -15.62 -7.07 8.75
C PHE A 259 -16.83 -7.82 9.31
N SER A 260 -17.96 -7.87 8.59
CA SER A 260 -19.14 -8.61 9.04
C SER A 260 -19.00 -10.13 8.87
N ILE A 261 -18.14 -10.58 7.95
CA ILE A 261 -17.89 -11.99 7.67
C ILE A 261 -16.74 -12.51 8.54
N MET A 262 -15.65 -11.74 8.63
CA MET A 262 -14.45 -12.09 9.38
C MET A 262 -14.57 -11.66 10.84
N THR A 263 -15.05 -12.57 11.69
CA THR A 263 -15.36 -12.31 13.10
C THR A 263 -14.40 -12.97 14.09
N HIS A 264 -13.53 -13.87 13.62
CA HIS A 264 -12.58 -14.60 14.47
C HIS A 264 -11.14 -14.10 14.26
N SER A 265 -10.25 -14.35 15.22
CA SER A 265 -8.80 -14.11 15.02
C SER A 265 -8.27 -14.89 13.82
N GLY A 266 -7.30 -14.30 13.14
CA GLY A 266 -6.57 -14.90 12.04
C GLY A 266 -5.23 -14.19 11.87
N SER A 267 -4.45 -14.57 10.86
CA SER A 267 -3.11 -14.05 10.62
C SER A 267 -3.02 -12.53 10.45
N GLY A 268 -4.13 -11.86 10.11
CA GLY A 268 -4.17 -10.41 9.90
C GLY A 268 -4.46 -9.58 11.15
N ASP A 269 -4.72 -10.20 12.31
CA ASP A 269 -5.15 -9.48 13.50
C ASP A 269 -4.04 -8.60 14.10
N GLY A 270 -2.77 -9.03 14.00
CA GLY A 270 -1.60 -8.32 14.52
C GLY A 270 -1.41 -6.90 13.97
N TYR A 271 -1.94 -6.61 12.78
CA TYR A 271 -1.90 -5.28 12.16
C TYR A 271 -3.01 -4.34 12.64
N MET A 272 -4.03 -4.86 13.32
CA MET A 272 -5.14 -4.07 13.84
C MET A 272 -4.82 -3.56 15.25
N ALA A 273 -5.55 -2.52 15.68
CA ALA A 273 -5.47 -2.11 17.07
C ALA A 273 -5.92 -3.25 18.00
N PHE A 274 -5.24 -3.34 19.13
CA PHE A 274 -5.45 -4.36 20.14
C PHE A 274 -6.91 -4.53 20.59
N GLU A 275 -7.69 -3.45 20.66
CA GLU A 275 -9.13 -3.48 20.98
C GLU A 275 -9.94 -4.30 19.96
N THR A 276 -9.56 -4.20 18.68
CA THR A 276 -10.12 -5.00 17.58
C THR A 276 -9.66 -6.45 17.69
N GLN A 277 -8.38 -6.69 18.02
CA GLN A 277 -7.85 -8.05 18.22
C GLN A 277 -8.62 -8.79 19.32
N ASN A 278 -8.87 -8.14 20.46
CA ASN A 278 -9.67 -8.73 21.54
C ASN A 278 -11.09 -9.08 21.09
N GLU A 279 -11.70 -8.23 20.26
CA GLU A 279 -13.04 -8.48 19.74
C GLU A 279 -13.05 -9.72 18.83
N LEU A 280 -12.04 -9.85 17.96
CA LEU A 280 -11.87 -11.00 17.07
C LEU A 280 -11.56 -12.29 17.84
N LYS A 281 -10.84 -12.21 18.98
CA LYS A 281 -10.61 -13.35 19.88
C LYS A 281 -11.84 -13.73 20.73
N GLY A 282 -12.92 -12.94 20.66
CA GLY A 282 -14.11 -13.15 21.48
C GLY A 282 -13.92 -12.81 22.96
N ILE A 283 -12.86 -12.07 23.31
CA ILE A 283 -12.59 -11.65 24.69
C ILE A 283 -13.64 -10.59 25.07
N PRO A 284 -14.45 -10.83 26.12
CA PRO A 284 -15.51 -9.91 26.51
C PRO A 284 -14.94 -8.55 26.92
N ALA A 285 -15.74 -7.50 26.72
CA ALA A 285 -15.41 -6.17 27.21
C ALA A 285 -15.44 -6.16 28.74
N ILE A 286 -14.31 -5.85 29.38
CA ILE A 286 -14.23 -5.75 30.85
C ILE A 286 -14.15 -4.28 31.24
N ASP A 287 -15.10 -3.88 32.06
CA ASP A 287 -15.14 -2.54 32.62
C ASP A 287 -14.09 -2.41 33.73
N ALA A 288 -13.37 -1.29 33.75
CA ALA A 288 -12.35 -1.01 34.75
C ALA A 288 -12.78 0.14 35.67
N PRO A 289 -12.43 0.12 36.97
CA PRO A 289 -12.70 1.24 37.86
C PRO A 289 -11.94 2.48 37.39
N LEU A 290 -12.64 3.62 37.31
CA LEU A 290 -12.03 4.90 36.89
C LEU A 290 -10.90 5.33 37.82
N VAL A 291 -11.05 5.03 39.10
CA VAL A 291 -10.17 5.48 40.18
C VAL A 291 -9.01 4.50 40.37
N ILE A 292 -7.79 5.05 40.42
CA ILE A 292 -6.57 4.29 40.75
C ILE A 292 -6.07 4.72 42.13
N THR A 293 -5.80 3.74 42.98
CA THR A 293 -5.32 3.92 44.35
C THR A 293 -4.06 3.11 44.57
N TYR A 294 -3.28 3.44 45.60
CA TYR A 294 -2.19 2.56 46.03
C TYR A 294 -2.74 1.19 46.44
N GLY A 295 -2.04 0.12 46.04
CA GLY A 295 -2.46 -1.27 46.17
C GLY A 295 -3.31 -1.78 45.01
N SER A 296 -3.77 -0.93 44.10
CA SER A 296 -4.47 -1.35 42.89
C SER A 296 -3.55 -2.18 41.99
N LEU A 297 -4.11 -3.26 41.44
CA LEU A 297 -3.52 -4.00 40.33
C LEU A 297 -3.89 -3.27 39.04
N VAL A 298 -2.94 -3.03 38.17
CA VAL A 298 -3.13 -2.29 36.91
C VAL A 298 -2.42 -2.99 35.76
N THR A 299 -2.96 -2.82 34.56
CA THR A 299 -2.25 -3.10 33.32
C THR A 299 -2.00 -1.79 32.59
N MET A 300 -0.78 -1.59 32.09
CA MET A 300 -0.35 -0.36 31.44
C MET A 300 0.00 -0.64 29.99
N ARG A 301 -0.35 0.29 29.10
CA ARG A 301 -0.10 0.20 27.66
C ARG A 301 0.67 1.41 27.18
N HIS A 302 1.63 1.18 26.31
CA HIS A 302 2.34 2.24 25.61
C HIS A 302 1.48 2.80 24.46
N LEU A 303 1.38 4.12 24.33
CA LEU A 303 0.44 4.74 23.37
C LEU A 303 1.00 4.87 21.96
N ASN A 304 2.33 4.95 21.82
CA ASN A 304 2.97 5.26 20.53
C ASN A 304 3.50 4.04 19.78
N THR A 305 3.54 2.87 20.43
CA THR A 305 3.92 1.60 19.79
C THR A 305 2.76 0.62 19.77
N MET A 306 2.84 -0.34 18.84
CA MET A 306 1.84 -1.40 18.70
C MET A 306 2.11 -2.61 19.61
N GLY A 307 3.23 -2.66 20.34
CA GLY A 307 3.61 -3.81 21.18
C GLY A 307 2.84 -4.00 22.48
N GLY A 308 1.82 -3.18 22.74
CA GLY A 308 0.83 -3.49 23.78
C GLY A 308 1.26 -3.17 25.20
N TYR A 309 1.22 -4.18 26.07
CA TYR A 309 1.27 -4.04 27.52
C TYR A 309 2.67 -4.11 28.08
N LEU A 310 2.92 -3.35 29.16
CA LEU A 310 4.10 -3.58 29.99
C LEU A 310 4.02 -4.99 30.60
N HIS A 311 5.02 -5.81 30.30
CA HIS A 311 5.05 -7.23 30.56
C HIS A 311 6.35 -7.63 31.26
N SER A 312 6.31 -8.70 32.04
CA SER A 312 7.51 -9.31 32.60
C SER A 312 7.28 -10.80 32.86
N HIS A 313 8.31 -11.61 32.67
CA HIS A 313 8.27 -13.07 32.83
C HIS A 313 9.57 -13.55 33.45
N LYS A 314 9.63 -14.80 33.91
CA LYS A 314 10.76 -15.33 34.71
C LYS A 314 12.13 -15.39 34.01
N ALA A 315 12.22 -15.06 32.72
CA ALA A 315 13.48 -15.07 32.00
C ALA A 315 14.29 -13.82 32.33
N ASN A 316 15.61 -13.96 32.37
CA ASN A 316 16.54 -12.87 32.63
C ASN A 316 17.20 -12.40 31.33
N TYR A 317 17.70 -11.16 31.30
CA TYR A 317 18.54 -10.72 30.20
C TYR A 317 19.82 -11.60 30.15
N PRO A 318 20.25 -12.05 28.96
CA PRO A 318 21.48 -12.85 28.83
C PRO A 318 22.75 -12.00 29.00
N GLU A 319 22.62 -10.69 28.76
CA GLU A 319 23.66 -9.68 28.86
C GLU A 319 23.16 -8.52 29.73
N GLY A 320 23.99 -7.49 29.90
CA GLY A 320 23.64 -6.34 30.73
C GLY A 320 23.61 -6.69 32.21
N SER A 321 22.48 -6.44 32.89
CA SER A 321 22.39 -6.66 34.35
C SER A 321 22.13 -8.10 34.79
N ASN A 322 21.78 -8.98 33.85
CA ASN A 322 21.29 -10.35 34.13
C ASN A 322 20.05 -10.40 35.04
N GLN A 323 19.27 -9.32 35.10
CA GLN A 323 18.02 -9.24 35.87
C GLN A 323 16.81 -9.70 35.02
N GLN A 324 15.65 -9.84 35.67
CA GLN A 324 14.42 -10.30 35.02
C GLN A 324 14.00 -9.32 33.91
N GLN A 325 13.63 -9.86 32.75
CA GLN A 325 13.28 -9.08 31.57
C GLN A 325 11.98 -8.29 31.76
N VAL A 326 11.94 -7.07 31.23
CA VAL A 326 10.73 -6.27 31.08
C VAL A 326 10.56 -5.90 29.61
N THR A 327 9.37 -6.15 29.08
CA THR A 327 9.10 -6.10 27.65
C THR A 327 7.74 -5.48 27.37
N LEU A 328 7.44 -5.28 26.08
CA LEU A 328 6.09 -5.00 25.61
C LEU A 328 5.48 -6.23 24.95
N TYR A 329 4.38 -6.71 25.53
CA TYR A 329 3.65 -7.87 25.05
C TYR A 329 2.27 -7.48 24.47
N PRO A 330 1.94 -7.88 23.23
CA PRO A 330 0.75 -7.40 22.54
C PRO A 330 -0.56 -8.01 23.05
N TYR A 331 -0.56 -9.09 23.83
CA TYR A 331 -1.77 -9.81 24.22
C TYR A 331 -2.14 -9.64 25.69
N LYS A 332 -3.41 -9.87 26.06
CA LYS A 332 -3.81 -9.94 27.49
C LYS A 332 -3.20 -11.19 28.10
N ASP A 333 -2.42 -11.00 29.16
CA ASP A 333 -1.78 -12.06 29.91
C ASP A 333 -1.79 -11.72 31.40
N ASP A 334 -1.73 -12.75 32.26
CA ASP A 334 -1.63 -12.58 33.71
C ASP A 334 -0.30 -11.90 34.13
N ASN A 335 0.74 -12.03 33.30
CA ASN A 335 2.04 -11.36 33.45
C ASN A 335 2.02 -9.86 33.06
N ASN A 336 0.87 -9.32 32.67
CA ASN A 336 0.72 -7.88 32.41
C ASN A 336 0.31 -7.08 33.66
N TRP A 337 0.04 -7.76 34.78
CA TRP A 337 -0.48 -7.13 36.00
C TRP A 337 0.65 -6.60 36.88
N TRP A 338 0.56 -5.31 37.18
CA TRP A 338 1.47 -4.59 38.08
C TRP A 338 0.69 -4.04 39.27
N ARG A 339 1.25 -4.13 40.47
CA ARG A 339 0.70 -3.53 41.68
C ARG A 339 1.37 -2.18 41.93
N ILE A 340 0.57 -1.12 42.06
CA ILE A 340 1.10 0.21 42.37
C ILE A 340 1.32 0.34 43.88
N LEU A 341 2.57 0.42 44.29
CA LEU A 341 2.99 0.61 45.68
C LEU A 341 3.50 2.03 45.91
N ARG A 342 3.52 2.46 47.17
CA ARG A 342 4.13 3.74 47.54
C ARG A 342 5.65 3.61 47.55
N ALA A 343 6.36 4.61 47.03
CA ALA A 343 7.82 4.65 47.09
C ALA A 343 8.34 4.82 48.52
N ASN A 344 7.76 5.73 49.31
CA ASN A 344 8.22 6.02 50.66
C ASN A 344 7.06 6.02 51.68
N GLU A 345 7.11 5.09 52.64
CA GLU A 345 6.11 4.95 53.71
C GLU A 345 6.11 6.11 54.71
N SER A 346 7.18 6.90 54.77
CA SER A 346 7.31 8.06 55.66
C SER A 346 6.69 9.36 55.15
N SER A 347 6.16 9.35 53.92
CA SER A 347 5.43 10.49 53.34
C SER A 347 4.10 10.73 54.08
N PRO A 348 3.63 11.99 54.26
CA PRO A 348 2.41 12.27 55.00
C PRO A 348 1.21 11.55 54.37
N ILE A 349 0.54 10.70 55.15
CA ILE A 349 -0.64 9.95 54.71
C ILE A 349 -1.78 10.93 54.50
N VAL A 350 -2.08 11.27 53.25
CA VAL A 350 -3.35 11.90 52.90
C VAL A 350 -4.42 10.80 52.96
N LYS A 351 -5.26 10.86 54.00
CA LYS A 351 -6.36 9.91 54.19
C LYS A 351 -7.52 10.30 53.30
N ASP A 352 -7.52 9.81 52.06
CA ASP A 352 -8.72 9.86 51.23
C ASP A 352 -9.67 8.74 51.72
N VAL A 353 -10.91 9.08 52.08
CA VAL A 353 -11.88 8.13 52.63
C VAL A 353 -12.55 7.43 51.45
N LEU A 354 -12.01 6.27 51.05
CA LEU A 354 -12.49 5.55 49.87
C LEU A 354 -12.79 4.07 50.09
N SER A 355 -12.73 3.52 51.29
CA SER A 355 -13.01 2.10 51.47
C SER A 355 -14.49 1.79 51.70
N ASN A 356 -14.89 0.59 51.26
CA ASN A 356 -16.21 -0.02 51.40
C ASN A 356 -16.68 -0.12 52.88
N ASP A 357 -15.76 -0.11 53.83
CA ASP A 357 -16.01 -0.21 55.28
C ASP A 357 -16.05 1.15 56.01
N GLN A 358 -15.78 2.27 55.31
CA GLN A 358 -15.55 3.61 55.89
C GLN A 358 -14.48 3.67 57.00
N GLN A 359 -13.68 2.61 57.19
CA GLN A 359 -12.67 2.45 58.24
C GLN A 359 -11.25 2.37 57.66
N THR A 360 -11.08 1.78 56.48
CA THR A 360 -9.80 1.75 55.76
C THR A 360 -9.67 2.97 54.84
N TRP A 361 -8.51 3.63 54.87
CA TRP A 361 -8.22 4.77 54.01
C TRP A 361 -7.50 4.26 52.76
N LEU A 362 -7.97 4.66 51.57
CA LEU A 362 -7.33 4.38 50.30
C LEU A 362 -6.85 5.70 49.73
N GLN A 363 -5.57 5.82 49.38
CA GLN A 363 -5.05 7.06 48.82
C GLN A 363 -5.01 6.97 47.29
N TYR A 364 -5.46 8.03 46.63
CA TYR A 364 -5.31 8.19 45.18
C TYR A 364 -3.84 8.32 44.78
N VAL A 365 -3.50 7.82 43.59
CA VAL A 365 -2.22 8.15 42.94
C VAL A 365 -2.38 9.49 42.22
N ARG A 366 -1.51 10.45 42.51
CA ARG A 366 -1.59 11.83 41.99
C ARG A 366 -0.42 12.18 41.07
N HIS A 367 -0.57 13.28 40.35
CA HIS A 367 0.52 13.86 39.55
C HIS A 367 1.71 14.20 40.46
N ASN A 368 2.92 13.83 40.03
CA ASN A 368 4.20 13.92 40.72
C ASN A 368 4.39 13.01 41.94
N ASP A 369 3.46 12.09 42.21
CA ASP A 369 3.68 11.06 43.23
C ASP A 369 4.79 10.08 42.82
N LEU A 370 5.60 9.68 43.79
CA LEU A 370 6.61 8.63 43.64
C LEU A 370 5.98 7.27 43.96
N VAL A 371 6.08 6.34 43.01
CA VAL A 371 5.50 5.00 43.09
C VAL A 371 6.56 3.93 42.86
N ARG A 372 6.28 2.73 43.35
CA ARG A 372 6.97 1.47 42.98
C ARG A 372 5.97 0.60 42.23
N LEU A 373 6.40 -0.05 41.17
CA LEU A 373 5.55 -0.96 40.38
C LEU A 373 6.03 -2.38 40.62
N GLU A 374 5.27 -3.17 41.36
CA GLU A 374 5.60 -4.58 41.64
C GLU A 374 4.91 -5.49 40.62
N HIS A 375 5.66 -6.38 39.98
CA HIS A 375 5.08 -7.34 39.05
C HIS A 375 4.33 -8.43 39.84
N VAL A 376 3.05 -8.66 39.54
CA VAL A 376 2.18 -9.50 40.39
C VAL A 376 2.57 -10.98 40.32
N LYS A 377 2.90 -11.48 39.13
CA LYS A 377 3.16 -12.92 38.93
C LYS A 377 4.52 -13.34 39.46
N THR A 378 5.52 -12.47 39.36
CA THR A 378 6.87 -12.70 39.89
C THR A 378 7.17 -11.85 41.11
N ALA A 379 6.16 -11.50 41.91
CA ALA A 379 6.38 -10.77 43.17
C ALA A 379 7.46 -11.48 44.01
N PRO A 380 8.43 -10.74 44.61
CA PRO A 380 8.42 -9.30 44.89
C PRO A 380 9.29 -8.44 43.93
N HIS A 381 9.45 -8.86 42.66
CA HIS A 381 10.22 -8.07 41.68
C HIS A 381 9.51 -6.76 41.33
N LYS A 382 10.26 -5.65 41.31
CA LYS A 382 9.78 -4.29 41.04
C LYS A 382 10.41 -3.76 39.76
N LEU A 383 9.69 -2.89 39.06
CA LEU A 383 10.21 -2.19 37.89
C LEU A 383 11.41 -1.34 38.28
N HIS A 384 12.56 -1.63 37.69
CA HIS A 384 13.86 -1.13 38.07
C HIS A 384 14.59 -0.56 36.84
N SER A 385 15.41 0.48 37.04
CA SER A 385 16.29 0.98 35.99
C SER A 385 17.65 1.40 36.56
N HIS A 386 18.70 1.13 35.81
CA HIS A 386 20.10 1.20 36.24
C HIS A 386 20.98 1.64 35.08
N SER A 387 22.26 1.92 35.36
CA SER A 387 23.20 2.49 34.37
C SER A 387 23.80 1.45 33.41
N PHE A 388 22.99 0.46 32.99
CA PHE A 388 23.32 -0.43 31.88
C PHE A 388 22.54 0.04 30.65
N TYR A 389 23.11 -0.11 29.46
CA TYR A 389 22.45 0.27 28.22
C TYR A 389 21.35 -0.73 27.83
N ALA A 390 20.38 -0.26 27.05
CA ALA A 390 19.33 -1.12 26.52
C ALA A 390 19.93 -2.22 25.61
N PRO A 391 19.37 -3.44 25.62
CA PRO A 391 19.98 -4.60 24.97
C PRO A 391 19.99 -4.60 23.44
N VAL A 392 19.10 -3.84 22.79
CA VAL A 392 18.99 -3.82 21.31
C VAL A 392 19.15 -2.41 20.77
N THR A 393 18.53 -1.41 21.40
CA THR A 393 18.71 -0.01 20.98
C THR A 393 20.12 0.46 21.37
N ASP A 394 21.03 0.44 20.40
CA ASP A 394 22.44 0.81 20.59
C ASP A 394 22.59 2.35 20.65
N SER A 395 22.28 2.91 21.81
CA SER A 395 22.30 4.35 22.04
C SER A 395 22.56 4.68 23.51
N ASP A 396 23.55 5.54 23.75
CA ASP A 396 24.00 5.94 25.10
C ASP A 396 22.92 6.62 25.97
N TYR A 397 21.82 7.07 25.36
CA TYR A 397 20.69 7.71 26.02
C TYR A 397 19.53 6.76 26.32
N HIS A 398 19.69 5.44 26.11
CA HIS A 398 18.73 4.41 26.49
C HIS A 398 19.30 3.50 27.58
N TYR A 399 18.66 3.51 28.75
CA TYR A 399 19.02 2.60 29.84
C TYR A 399 18.13 1.35 29.87
N GLU A 400 18.70 0.23 30.28
CA GLU A 400 17.99 -1.03 30.53
C GLU A 400 16.92 -0.80 31.61
N VAL A 401 15.76 -1.41 31.38
CA VAL A 401 14.67 -1.50 32.35
C VAL A 401 14.42 -2.97 32.62
N SER A 402 14.47 -3.34 33.90
CA SER A 402 14.39 -4.71 34.37
C SER A 402 13.35 -4.84 35.48
N ALA A 403 13.09 -6.06 35.94
CA ALA A 403 12.36 -6.32 37.16
C ALA A 403 13.32 -6.92 38.21
N TYR A 404 13.41 -6.29 39.39
CA TYR A 404 14.38 -6.67 40.42
C TYR A 404 13.76 -6.67 41.83
N GLY A 405 14.14 -7.65 42.65
CA GLY A 405 13.70 -7.77 44.04
C GLY A 405 13.79 -9.19 44.58
N PHE A 406 13.81 -9.34 45.90
CA PHE A 406 13.78 -10.62 46.60
C PHE A 406 12.98 -10.51 47.91
N GLU A 407 12.55 -11.64 48.50
CA GLU A 407 11.53 -11.69 49.56
C GLU A 407 11.85 -10.85 50.80
N ASP A 408 13.13 -10.66 51.12
CA ASP A 408 13.59 -9.85 52.26
C ASP A 408 14.12 -8.46 51.87
N TYR A 409 13.85 -8.01 50.63
CA TYR A 409 14.30 -6.73 50.10
C TYR A 409 13.14 -5.81 49.75
N GLU A 410 13.01 -4.74 50.54
CA GLU A 410 11.99 -3.73 50.28
C GLU A 410 12.19 -2.99 48.95
N GLY A 411 13.38 -3.05 48.34
CA GLY A 411 13.75 -2.27 47.16
C GLY A 411 14.69 -1.11 47.50
N ASP A 412 15.22 -0.48 46.46
CA ASP A 412 16.04 0.74 46.59
C ASP A 412 15.42 1.93 45.85
N SER A 413 16.16 3.04 45.80
CA SER A 413 15.72 4.25 45.12
C SER A 413 15.64 4.13 43.60
N ASN A 414 16.25 3.10 42.98
CA ASN A 414 16.14 2.83 41.55
C ASN A 414 14.85 2.06 41.19
N ASP A 415 14.02 1.73 42.18
CA ASP A 415 12.65 1.24 41.96
C ASP A 415 11.62 2.39 41.91
N PHE A 416 12.08 3.64 42.12
CA PHE A 416 11.19 4.79 42.25
C PHE A 416 10.87 5.40 40.89
N TRP A 417 9.58 5.48 40.58
CA TRP A 417 9.06 6.11 39.37
C TRP A 417 8.11 7.25 39.74
N GLN A 418 8.34 8.44 39.19
CA GLN A 418 7.45 9.59 39.36
C GLN A 418 6.37 9.58 38.28
N VAL A 419 5.11 9.64 38.70
CA VAL A 419 3.96 9.68 37.79
C VAL A 419 3.73 11.10 37.28
N GLN A 420 4.02 11.36 36.01
CA GLN A 420 3.80 12.66 35.35
C GLN A 420 2.58 12.59 34.42
N ILE A 421 1.41 12.98 34.93
CA ILE A 421 0.15 13.06 34.17
C ILE A 421 0.20 14.22 33.17
N GLU A 422 -0.07 13.94 31.90
CA GLU A 422 -0.16 14.93 30.81
C GLU A 422 -1.59 15.51 30.74
N THR A 423 -1.72 16.83 30.65
CA THR A 423 -3.04 17.48 30.55
C THR A 423 -3.08 18.59 29.49
N ASP A 424 -4.14 18.60 28.69
CA ASP A 424 -4.43 19.67 27.70
C ASP A 424 -5.02 20.94 28.35
N SER A 425 -5.41 20.88 29.63
CA SER A 425 -5.89 22.05 30.37
C SER A 425 -5.52 21.96 31.86
N GLU A 426 -4.83 22.96 32.39
CA GLU A 426 -4.37 23.03 33.79
C GLU A 426 -5.51 23.10 34.85
N LYS A 427 -6.79 23.13 34.44
CA LYS A 427 -7.92 23.53 35.30
C LYS A 427 -8.95 22.43 35.62
N SER A 428 -8.79 21.18 35.20
CA SER A 428 -9.74 20.11 35.55
C SER A 428 -9.22 19.25 36.70
N GLU A 429 -10.08 18.78 37.61
CA GLU A 429 -9.76 17.75 38.64
C GLU A 429 -9.28 16.41 38.03
N SER A 430 -9.25 16.28 36.70
CA SER A 430 -8.54 15.20 36.00
C SER A 430 -7.03 15.44 35.88
N SER A 431 -6.52 16.63 36.21
CA SER A 431 -5.09 16.97 36.15
C SER A 431 -4.30 16.45 37.34
N THR A 432 -4.97 16.20 38.47
CA THR A 432 -4.27 15.86 39.72
C THR A 432 -4.29 14.38 40.05
N GLN A 433 -5.16 13.56 39.46
CA GLN A 433 -5.37 12.15 39.84
C GLN A 433 -5.20 11.22 38.65
N LEU A 434 -4.51 10.10 38.87
CA LEU A 434 -4.36 9.03 37.90
C LEU A 434 -5.68 8.26 37.75
N LYS A 435 -6.17 8.18 36.52
CA LYS A 435 -7.46 7.60 36.16
C LYS A 435 -7.30 6.60 35.01
N ALA A 436 -7.88 5.41 35.16
CA ALA A 436 -7.89 4.38 34.11
C ALA A 436 -8.50 4.93 32.81
N ARG A 437 -7.90 4.59 31.67
CA ARG A 437 -8.34 4.92 30.28
C ARG A 437 -8.46 6.41 29.91
N ARG A 438 -8.40 7.33 30.89
CA ARG A 438 -8.51 8.78 30.68
C ARG A 438 -7.17 9.50 30.80
N SER A 439 -6.33 9.05 31.71
CA SER A 439 -5.05 9.71 31.98
C SER A 439 -4.00 9.19 31.01
N ARG A 440 -3.36 10.11 30.29
CA ARG A 440 -2.09 9.85 29.61
C ARG A 440 -1.00 10.33 30.55
N PHE A 441 -0.02 9.50 30.84
CA PHE A 441 1.04 9.83 31.79
C PHE A 441 2.38 9.31 31.33
N ARG A 442 3.46 9.85 31.90
CA ARG A 442 4.83 9.40 31.73
C ARG A 442 5.34 8.92 33.08
N LEU A 443 6.24 7.95 33.07
CA LEU A 443 6.94 7.50 34.28
C LEU A 443 8.36 8.02 34.20
N PHE A 444 8.71 8.93 35.10
CA PHE A 444 10.03 9.52 35.18
C PHE A 444 10.87 8.83 36.26
N HIS A 445 12.07 8.40 35.93
CA HIS A 445 13.00 7.77 36.85
C HIS A 445 13.95 8.82 37.46
N PRO A 446 13.83 9.18 38.76
CA PRO A 446 14.55 10.32 39.34
C PRO A 446 16.06 10.16 39.36
N ASN A 447 16.58 8.94 39.55
CA ASN A 447 18.01 8.70 39.71
C ASN A 447 18.77 8.73 38.38
N GLN A 448 18.15 8.24 37.30
CA GLN A 448 18.74 8.19 35.96
C GLN A 448 18.30 9.36 35.07
N ASN A 449 17.39 10.21 35.56
CA ASN A 449 16.82 11.35 34.84
C ASN A 449 16.25 10.98 33.45
N CYS A 450 15.55 9.84 33.37
CA CYS A 450 15.02 9.28 32.12
C CYS A 450 13.52 8.97 32.24
N HIS A 451 12.85 8.71 31.12
CA HIS A 451 11.43 8.34 31.07
C HIS A 451 11.27 6.90 30.58
N LEU A 452 10.32 6.16 31.17
CA LEU A 452 9.96 4.83 30.69
C LEU A 452 9.44 4.93 29.24
N TYR A 453 10.07 4.15 28.37
CA TYR A 453 9.94 4.23 26.92
C TYR A 453 9.84 2.83 26.33
N SER A 454 9.25 2.73 25.14
CA SER A 454 9.29 1.50 24.34
C SER A 454 9.47 1.84 22.86
N THR A 455 10.25 0.99 22.18
CA THR A 455 10.60 1.13 20.77
C THR A 455 9.82 0.14 19.91
N VAL A 456 9.87 0.32 18.58
CA VAL A 456 9.35 -0.66 17.61
C VAL A 456 10.26 -1.88 17.48
N GLN A 457 11.52 -1.77 17.90
CA GLN A 457 12.50 -2.86 17.87
C GLN A 457 12.06 -4.02 18.78
N ARG A 458 12.33 -5.24 18.32
CA ARG A 458 12.03 -6.48 19.05
C ARG A 458 13.31 -7.04 19.61
N LEU A 459 13.20 -7.64 20.80
CA LEU A 459 14.26 -8.43 21.37
C LEU A 459 14.52 -9.67 20.48
N PRO A 460 15.74 -10.21 20.47
CA PRO A 460 16.06 -11.47 19.80
C PRO A 460 15.28 -12.66 20.38
N GLU A 461 15.60 -13.86 19.90
CA GLU A 461 14.95 -15.12 20.32
C GLU A 461 14.90 -15.31 21.84
N TRP A 462 15.96 -14.91 22.56
CA TRP A 462 16.04 -14.99 24.03
C TRP A 462 15.01 -14.11 24.76
N GLY A 463 14.46 -13.10 24.08
CA GLY A 463 13.39 -12.22 24.56
C GLY A 463 12.03 -12.52 23.91
N TYR A 464 11.89 -13.70 23.30
CA TYR A 464 10.67 -14.20 22.66
C TYR A 464 10.10 -13.27 21.58
N PHE A 465 10.96 -12.51 20.89
CA PHE A 465 10.57 -11.51 19.88
C PHE A 465 9.59 -10.43 20.38
N GLN A 466 9.56 -10.18 21.69
CA GLN A 466 8.75 -9.12 22.30
C GLN A 466 9.40 -7.75 22.09
N GLN A 467 8.65 -6.64 22.23
CA GLN A 467 9.24 -5.31 22.04
C GLN A 467 10.09 -4.90 23.24
N GLU A 468 11.16 -4.17 22.97
CA GLU A 468 12.06 -3.65 24.00
C GLU A 468 11.40 -2.52 24.79
N VAL A 469 11.63 -2.52 26.11
CA VAL A 469 11.30 -1.45 27.04
C VAL A 469 12.60 -0.92 27.61
N SER A 470 12.79 0.40 27.54
CA SER A 470 13.99 1.08 28.01
C SER A 470 13.63 2.39 28.71
N CYS A 471 14.61 3.03 29.34
CA CYS A 471 14.46 4.35 29.95
C CYS A 471 15.24 5.37 29.13
N ILE A 472 14.53 6.24 28.41
CA ILE A 472 15.13 7.21 27.48
C ILE A 472 15.46 8.53 28.19
N VAL A 473 16.67 9.04 27.98
CA VAL A 473 17.09 10.39 28.37
C VAL A 473 16.67 11.37 27.27
N ASP A 474 16.00 12.46 27.64
CA ASP A 474 15.58 13.55 26.72
C ASP A 474 14.75 13.12 25.48
N GLY A 475 13.90 12.10 25.64
CA GLY A 475 12.97 11.66 24.59
C GLY A 475 11.84 12.65 24.27
N LEU A 476 11.32 12.59 23.04
CA LEU A 476 10.10 13.31 22.65
C LEU A 476 8.94 12.94 23.57
N LYS A 477 8.23 13.93 24.13
CA LYS A 477 7.15 13.69 25.11
C LYS A 477 6.10 12.68 24.64
N GLN A 478 5.76 12.69 23.35
CA GLN A 478 4.71 11.82 22.78
C GLN A 478 5.13 10.35 22.77
N THR A 479 6.42 10.06 22.73
CA THR A 479 6.93 8.71 22.55
C THR A 479 7.15 7.97 23.88
N ALA A 480 6.97 8.64 25.02
CA ALA A 480 7.04 8.04 26.37
C ALA A 480 5.67 8.01 27.08
N LEU A 481 4.57 8.12 26.33
CA LEU A 481 3.22 8.16 26.90
C LEU A 481 2.64 6.77 27.16
N TRP A 482 2.14 6.60 28.38
CA TRP A 482 1.46 5.41 28.86
C TRP A 482 0.01 5.71 29.27
N SER A 483 -0.82 4.66 29.25
CA SER A 483 -2.18 4.70 29.77
C SER A 483 -2.49 3.41 30.53
N ILE A 484 -3.20 3.52 31.64
CA ILE A 484 -3.74 2.36 32.36
C ILE A 484 -4.98 1.87 31.61
N ILE A 485 -4.98 0.59 31.21
CA ILE A 485 -6.07 -0.01 30.43
C ILE A 485 -7.05 -0.75 31.32
N ASP A 486 -6.55 -1.56 32.24
CA ASP A 486 -7.35 -2.31 33.20
C ASP A 486 -6.86 -2.07 34.62
N ALA A 487 -7.78 -2.18 35.58
CA ALA A 487 -7.48 -1.99 36.98
C ALA A 487 -8.39 -2.84 37.86
N SER A 488 -7.86 -3.33 38.97
CA SER A 488 -8.62 -4.09 39.96
C SER A 488 -8.14 -3.76 41.36
N ASN A 489 -9.09 -3.55 42.28
CA ASN A 489 -8.81 -3.39 43.70
C ASN A 489 -10.02 -3.85 44.52
N SER A 490 -9.82 -4.87 45.36
CA SER A 490 -10.86 -5.46 46.21
C SER A 490 -11.31 -4.55 47.35
N MET A 491 -10.54 -3.52 47.70
CA MET A 491 -10.88 -2.56 48.75
C MET A 491 -11.76 -1.41 48.26
N LEU A 492 -11.95 -1.29 46.94
CA LEU A 492 -12.81 -0.24 46.38
C LEU A 492 -14.30 -0.50 46.70
N PRO A 493 -15.11 0.55 46.88
CA PRO A 493 -16.55 0.44 47.10
C PRO A 493 -17.26 -0.17 45.88
N ASN A 494 -18.36 -0.89 46.13
CA ASN A 494 -19.16 -1.48 45.06
C ASN A 494 -19.87 -0.45 44.17
N ASP A 495 -20.01 0.80 44.62
CA ASP A 495 -20.62 1.92 43.88
C ASP A 495 -19.60 2.73 43.05
N THR A 496 -18.37 2.24 42.90
CA THR A 496 -17.35 2.90 42.10
C THR A 496 -17.75 3.04 40.63
N VAL A 497 -17.40 4.18 40.04
CA VAL A 497 -17.65 4.44 38.63
C VAL A 497 -16.74 3.56 37.77
N MET A 498 -17.36 2.63 37.05
CA MET A 498 -16.70 1.78 36.08
C MET A 498 -16.71 2.44 34.70
N ILE A 499 -15.61 2.34 33.96
CA ILE A 499 -15.52 2.81 32.57
C ILE A 499 -15.53 1.60 31.64
N PRO A 500 -16.38 1.59 30.60
CA PRO A 500 -16.42 0.50 29.64
C PRO A 500 -15.17 0.42 28.77
N GLU A 501 -14.83 -0.78 28.30
CA GLU A 501 -13.73 -0.97 27.34
C GLU A 501 -14.15 -0.37 26.00
N HIS A 502 -13.31 0.50 25.44
CA HIS A 502 -13.59 1.07 24.14
C HIS A 502 -13.54 -0.03 23.09
N ARG A 503 -14.66 -0.25 22.37
CA ARG A 503 -14.72 -1.17 21.24
C ARG A 503 -14.86 -0.37 19.96
N PRO A 504 -13.91 -0.49 19.02
CA PRO A 504 -13.87 0.36 17.86
C PRO A 504 -15.10 0.13 16.99
N GLY A 505 -15.78 1.21 16.63
CA GLY A 505 -16.89 1.14 15.69
C GLY A 505 -16.42 0.80 14.28
N PHE A 506 -17.36 0.57 13.36
CA PHE A 506 -17.03 0.25 11.96
C PHE A 506 -16.08 1.27 11.32
N PHE A 507 -16.33 2.58 11.49
CA PHE A 507 -15.50 3.62 10.87
C PHE A 507 -14.08 3.66 11.43
N GLU A 508 -13.93 3.33 12.71
CA GLU A 508 -12.62 3.29 13.36
C GLU A 508 -11.83 2.09 12.87
N LYS A 509 -12.44 0.89 12.82
CA LYS A 509 -11.85 -0.30 12.21
C LYS A 509 -11.50 -0.07 10.74
N PHE A 510 -12.38 0.58 9.99
CA PHE A 510 -12.15 0.94 8.59
C PHE A 510 -10.92 1.84 8.43
N LEU A 511 -10.78 2.89 9.25
CA LEU A 511 -9.63 3.78 9.18
C LEU A 511 -8.34 3.07 9.61
N GLN A 512 -8.40 2.26 10.69
CA GLN A 512 -7.28 1.45 11.16
C GLN A 512 -6.80 0.47 10.07
N ALA A 513 -7.73 -0.28 9.47
CA ALA A 513 -7.39 -1.21 8.40
C ALA A 513 -6.77 -0.50 7.19
N ASN A 514 -7.34 0.62 6.74
CA ASN A 514 -6.76 1.36 5.61
C ASN A 514 -5.37 1.95 5.93
N LYS A 515 -5.13 2.38 7.17
CA LYS A 515 -3.81 2.82 7.62
C LYS A 515 -2.82 1.66 7.64
N ALA A 516 -3.23 0.51 8.16
CA ALA A 516 -2.41 -0.71 8.15
C ALA A 516 -2.10 -1.17 6.72
N MET A 517 -3.10 -1.16 5.82
CA MET A 517 -2.91 -1.44 4.39
C MET A 517 -1.91 -0.49 3.74
N TRP A 518 -1.96 0.80 4.10
CA TRP A 518 -1.02 1.80 3.57
C TRP A 518 0.42 1.57 4.07
N ASN A 519 0.57 1.24 5.35
CA ASN A 519 1.88 0.93 5.94
C ASN A 519 2.47 -0.34 5.33
N LEU A 520 1.68 -1.41 5.23
CA LEU A 520 2.07 -2.64 4.52
C LEU A 520 2.46 -2.35 3.07
N HIS A 521 1.83 -1.38 2.41
CA HIS A 521 2.21 -1.01 1.04
C HIS A 521 3.60 -0.37 0.94
N ARG A 522 4.11 0.23 2.03
CA ARG A 522 5.44 0.87 2.12
C ARG A 522 6.56 -0.10 2.54
N GLU A 523 6.23 -1.16 3.27
CA GLU A 523 7.19 -2.12 3.84
C GLU A 523 7.81 -3.11 2.84
N PHE A 524 7.44 -3.06 1.55
CA PHE A 524 8.05 -3.87 0.48
C PHE A 524 8.97 -3.04 -0.42
N PRO A 525 10.18 -2.66 0.04
CA PRO A 525 11.17 -1.98 -0.79
C PRO A 525 11.59 -2.90 -1.94
N SER A 526 11.91 -2.31 -3.09
CA SER A 526 12.37 -3.06 -4.25
C SER A 526 13.75 -3.64 -3.99
N THR A 527 13.91 -4.96 -4.06
CA THR A 527 15.22 -5.57 -4.31
C THR A 527 15.64 -5.29 -5.75
N GLU A 528 16.94 -5.15 -6.01
CA GLU A 528 17.53 -4.82 -7.32
C GLU A 528 17.37 -5.91 -8.40
N GLU A 529 16.28 -6.68 -8.40
CA GLU A 529 16.01 -7.59 -9.51
C GLU A 529 15.50 -6.80 -10.73
N ASP A 530 16.20 -7.00 -11.85
CA ASP A 530 16.04 -6.33 -13.13
C ASP A 530 14.62 -6.35 -13.74
N THR A 531 13.70 -7.16 -13.19
CA THR A 531 12.34 -7.39 -13.72
C THR A 531 11.31 -6.35 -13.25
N PHE A 532 11.67 -5.47 -12.32
CA PHE A 532 10.72 -4.58 -11.64
C PHE A 532 10.66 -3.14 -12.16
N VAL A 533 11.44 -2.79 -13.19
CA VAL A 533 11.56 -1.39 -13.68
C VAL A 533 10.39 -0.98 -14.61
N PRO A 534 9.56 0.02 -14.25
CA PRO A 534 8.39 0.42 -15.03
C PRO A 534 8.69 0.99 -16.42
N SER A 535 9.91 1.50 -16.65
CA SER A 535 10.36 1.99 -17.96
C SER A 535 10.48 0.87 -19.00
N LYS A 536 10.68 -0.39 -18.57
CA LYS A 536 10.82 -1.56 -19.45
C LYS A 536 9.48 -2.07 -20.00
N TRP A 537 8.34 -1.73 -19.38
CA TRP A 537 7.03 -2.31 -19.73
C TRP A 537 6.50 -1.91 -21.12
N PRO A 538 6.50 -0.63 -21.54
CA PRO A 538 5.93 -0.25 -22.84
C PRO A 538 6.67 -0.84 -24.04
N LEU A 539 7.95 -1.21 -23.86
CA LEU A 539 8.80 -1.82 -24.88
C LEU A 539 8.78 -3.36 -24.83
N LEU A 540 8.05 -3.93 -23.87
CA LEU A 540 8.02 -5.37 -23.61
C LEU A 540 9.43 -5.93 -23.37
N LEU A 541 10.22 -5.27 -22.53
CA LEU A 541 11.59 -5.73 -22.20
C LEU A 541 11.66 -6.59 -20.94
N ALA A 542 10.55 -6.69 -20.20
CA ALA A 542 10.44 -7.50 -18.99
C ALA A 542 9.38 -8.60 -19.16
N SER A 543 9.74 -9.82 -18.81
CA SER A 543 8.84 -10.95 -18.60
C SER A 543 8.78 -11.28 -17.10
N ARG A 544 7.73 -11.99 -16.67
CA ARG A 544 7.67 -12.57 -15.32
C ARG A 544 7.20 -14.01 -15.42
N ILE A 545 7.98 -14.94 -14.87
CA ILE A 545 7.56 -16.33 -14.76
C ILE A 545 6.50 -16.41 -13.66
N ILE A 546 5.34 -16.98 -13.98
CA ILE A 546 4.22 -17.14 -13.06
C ILE A 546 4.25 -18.55 -12.44
N TYR A 547 4.63 -19.55 -13.23
CA TYR A 547 4.64 -20.95 -12.81
C TYR A 547 5.64 -21.75 -13.64
N ILE A 548 6.38 -22.64 -12.99
CA ILE A 548 7.30 -23.62 -13.58
C ILE A 548 6.86 -25.00 -13.11
N GLY A 549 6.59 -25.90 -14.05
CA GLY A 549 6.43 -27.33 -13.77
C GLY A 549 7.36 -28.16 -14.65
N ASP A 550 7.32 -29.48 -14.47
CA ASP A 550 8.29 -30.43 -15.06
C ASP A 550 8.40 -30.39 -16.60
N ALA A 551 7.33 -30.00 -17.31
CA ALA A 551 7.29 -29.99 -18.78
C ALA A 551 6.51 -28.81 -19.39
N PHE A 552 6.04 -27.89 -18.55
CA PHE A 552 5.27 -26.72 -18.99
C PHE A 552 5.45 -25.57 -17.99
N GLN A 553 5.27 -24.36 -18.48
CA GLN A 553 5.43 -23.15 -17.69
C GLN A 553 4.46 -22.08 -18.18
N ILE A 554 4.10 -21.17 -17.27
CA ILE A 554 3.28 -20.01 -17.59
C ILE A 554 4.13 -18.77 -17.36
N ILE A 555 4.25 -17.95 -18.40
CA ILE A 555 5.03 -16.72 -18.36
C ILE A 555 4.12 -15.55 -18.72
N LEU A 556 4.17 -14.50 -17.90
CA LEU A 556 3.55 -13.22 -18.19
C LEU A 556 4.39 -12.48 -19.23
N LEU A 557 4.08 -12.72 -20.50
CA LEU A 557 4.62 -11.98 -21.62
C LEU A 557 3.49 -11.53 -22.55
N GLY A 558 3.51 -10.25 -22.92
CA GLY A 558 2.56 -9.64 -23.83
C GLY A 558 2.77 -10.02 -25.30
N ASN A 559 1.79 -9.70 -26.13
CA ASN A 559 1.89 -9.80 -27.58
C ASN A 559 2.81 -8.67 -28.10
N PRO A 560 3.97 -8.98 -28.70
CA PRO A 560 4.98 -7.99 -29.07
C PRO A 560 4.45 -6.95 -30.05
N PHE A 561 3.63 -7.39 -31.01
CA PHE A 561 3.03 -6.49 -31.98
C PHE A 561 2.06 -5.50 -31.30
N VAL A 562 1.25 -5.96 -30.36
CA VAL A 562 0.30 -5.10 -29.65
C VAL A 562 1.04 -4.09 -28.77
N PHE A 563 2.06 -4.53 -28.03
CA PHE A 563 2.88 -3.64 -27.20
C PHE A 563 3.59 -2.57 -28.05
N TRP A 564 4.35 -2.98 -29.06
CA TRP A 564 5.11 -2.04 -29.88
C TRP A 564 4.20 -1.12 -30.70
N ALA A 565 3.14 -1.63 -31.31
CA ALA A 565 2.21 -0.80 -32.08
C ALA A 565 1.42 0.16 -31.19
N SER A 566 0.98 -0.27 -30.00
CA SER A 566 0.27 0.60 -29.06
C SER A 566 1.18 1.69 -28.49
N THR A 567 2.39 1.36 -28.07
CA THR A 567 3.38 2.34 -27.60
C THR A 567 3.75 3.33 -28.72
N ALA A 568 4.04 2.85 -29.93
CA ALA A 568 4.35 3.71 -31.08
C ALA A 568 3.17 4.66 -31.42
N THR A 569 1.93 4.17 -31.34
CA THR A 569 0.75 5.00 -31.63
C THR A 569 0.44 6.00 -30.52
N VAL A 570 0.72 5.68 -29.25
CA VAL A 570 0.67 6.65 -28.15
C VAL A 570 1.69 7.76 -28.37
N LEU A 571 2.96 7.44 -28.65
CA LEU A 571 4.00 8.43 -28.95
C LEU A 571 3.64 9.28 -30.18
N LEU A 572 3.12 8.65 -31.24
CA LEU A 572 2.64 9.36 -32.42
C LEU A 572 1.48 10.30 -32.08
N SER A 573 0.56 9.91 -31.20
CA SER A 573 -0.56 10.76 -30.79
C SER A 573 -0.09 12.01 -30.04
N VAL A 574 0.93 11.88 -29.18
CA VAL A 574 1.58 13.00 -28.47
C VAL A 574 2.32 13.89 -29.45
N PHE A 575 3.10 13.31 -30.36
CA PHE A 575 3.80 14.06 -31.42
C PHE A 575 2.82 14.85 -32.29
N LEU A 576 1.75 14.23 -32.75
CA LEU A 576 0.70 14.89 -33.54
C LEU A 576 0.05 16.03 -32.75
N PHE A 577 -0.23 15.82 -31.46
CA PHE A 577 -0.75 16.87 -30.58
C PHE A 577 0.20 18.07 -30.52
N VAL A 578 1.50 17.87 -30.28
CA VAL A 578 2.50 18.96 -30.23
C VAL A 578 2.58 19.71 -31.56
N VAL A 579 2.65 18.98 -32.68
CA VAL A 579 2.67 19.57 -34.03
C VAL A 579 1.42 20.41 -34.27
N PHE A 580 0.26 19.93 -33.86
CA PHE A 580 -1.00 20.66 -33.97
C PHE A 580 -0.99 21.95 -33.15
N GLN A 581 -0.53 21.93 -31.90
CA GLN A 581 -0.39 23.14 -31.08
C GLN A 581 0.59 24.15 -31.67
N LEU A 582 1.73 23.69 -32.21
CA LEU A 582 2.71 24.56 -32.87
C LEU A 582 2.14 25.23 -34.13
N ARG A 583 1.35 24.48 -34.92
CA ARG A 583 0.68 25.02 -36.11
C ARG A 583 -0.33 26.11 -35.76
N ASP A 584 -1.05 25.97 -34.64
CA ASP A 584 -1.96 27.01 -34.15
C ASP A 584 -1.23 28.25 -33.70
N LYS A 585 -0.17 28.10 -32.91
CA LYS A 585 0.68 29.23 -32.52
C LYS A 585 1.23 29.97 -33.74
N ARG A 586 1.54 29.25 -34.83
CA ARG A 586 1.98 29.83 -36.11
C ARG A 586 0.86 30.31 -37.03
N LYS A 587 -0.42 30.24 -36.60
CA LYS A 587 -1.61 30.62 -37.39
C LYS A 587 -1.73 29.88 -38.73
N CYS A 588 -1.14 28.69 -38.84
CA CYS A 588 -1.16 27.85 -40.04
C CYS A 588 -2.45 27.01 -40.11
N HIS A 589 -3.58 27.68 -40.34
CA HIS A 589 -4.91 27.07 -40.47
C HIS A 589 -5.05 26.27 -41.78
N GLY A 590 -4.57 25.02 -41.79
CA GLY A 590 -4.72 24.12 -42.93
C GLY A 590 -6.10 23.47 -43.04
N ARG A 591 -6.37 22.76 -44.14
CA ARG A 591 -7.62 21.99 -44.45
C ARG A 591 -8.02 20.90 -43.43
N PHE A 592 -7.27 20.71 -42.34
CA PHE A 592 -7.50 19.65 -41.34
C PHE A 592 -8.40 20.05 -40.17
N HIS A 593 -8.92 21.29 -40.16
CA HIS A 593 -9.60 21.92 -39.03
C HIS A 593 -10.74 21.10 -38.36
N PRO A 594 -11.65 20.41 -39.09
CA PRO A 594 -12.74 19.66 -38.44
C PRO A 594 -12.28 18.34 -37.79
N TRP A 595 -11.35 17.64 -38.45
CA TRP A 595 -10.88 16.32 -38.04
C TRP A 595 -9.89 16.39 -36.88
N ARG A 596 -9.15 17.49 -36.81
CA ARG A 596 -8.19 17.75 -35.75
C ARG A 596 -8.86 17.85 -34.38
N LEU A 597 -9.88 18.69 -34.25
CA LEU A 597 -10.59 18.88 -32.97
C LEU A 597 -11.23 17.57 -32.49
N PHE A 598 -11.71 16.75 -33.43
CA PHE A 598 -12.22 15.41 -33.12
C PHE A 598 -11.09 14.54 -32.53
N TYR A 599 -9.98 14.41 -33.23
CA TYR A 599 -8.85 13.57 -32.81
C TYR A 599 -8.22 14.01 -31.48
N GLU A 600 -7.97 15.31 -31.29
CA GLU A 600 -7.46 15.84 -30.02
C GLU A 600 -8.41 15.54 -28.84
N GLN A 601 -9.72 15.53 -29.09
CA GLN A 601 -10.70 15.26 -28.05
C GLN A 601 -10.92 13.78 -27.76
N THR A 602 -10.65 12.88 -28.73
CA THR A 602 -10.94 11.45 -28.60
C THR A 602 -9.68 10.60 -28.47
N ALA A 603 -8.68 10.76 -29.33
CA ALA A 603 -7.39 10.08 -29.18
C ALA A 603 -6.62 10.63 -27.97
N GLY A 604 -6.66 11.95 -27.77
CA GLY A 604 -6.12 12.58 -26.58
C GLY A 604 -6.79 12.11 -25.28
N PHE A 605 -8.06 11.72 -25.31
CA PHE A 605 -8.75 11.14 -24.15
C PHE A 605 -8.11 9.81 -23.73
N PHE A 606 -7.87 8.90 -24.68
CA PHE A 606 -7.24 7.60 -24.38
C PHE A 606 -5.74 7.74 -24.06
N ALA A 607 -5.01 8.66 -24.72
CA ALA A 607 -3.59 8.90 -24.43
C ALA A 607 -3.38 9.50 -23.02
N VAL A 608 -4.25 10.42 -22.58
CA VAL A 608 -4.22 10.94 -21.20
C VAL A 608 -4.58 9.84 -20.20
N ALA A 609 -5.54 8.97 -20.53
CA ALA A 609 -5.87 7.82 -19.70
C ALA A 609 -4.65 6.89 -19.51
N TRP A 610 -3.93 6.58 -20.58
CA TRP A 610 -2.68 5.83 -20.53
C TRP A 610 -1.65 6.51 -19.62
N ALA A 611 -1.44 7.82 -19.78
CA ALA A 611 -0.47 8.57 -18.98
C ALA A 611 -0.81 8.53 -17.48
N VAL A 612 -2.08 8.73 -17.11
CA VAL A 612 -2.52 8.69 -15.70
C VAL A 612 -2.37 7.29 -15.09
N HIS A 613 -2.48 6.22 -15.87
CA HIS A 613 -2.31 4.84 -15.39
C HIS A 613 -0.89 4.31 -15.51
N TYR A 614 0.05 5.05 -16.11
CA TYR A 614 1.43 4.61 -16.32
C TYR A 614 2.46 5.47 -15.60
N LEU A 615 2.39 6.79 -15.76
CA LEU A 615 3.40 7.71 -15.23
C LEU A 615 3.58 7.65 -13.71
N PRO A 616 2.52 7.45 -12.88
CA PRO A 616 2.73 7.33 -11.44
C PRO A 616 3.67 6.19 -11.05
N PHE A 617 3.69 5.08 -11.80
CA PHE A 617 4.56 3.95 -11.51
C PHE A 617 6.05 4.27 -11.66
N LEU A 618 6.42 5.26 -12.49
CA LEU A 618 7.82 5.66 -12.66
C LEU A 618 8.43 6.34 -11.42
N ARG A 619 7.60 6.74 -10.45
CA ARG A 619 8.02 7.40 -9.20
C ARG A 619 7.54 6.65 -7.95
N MET A 620 7.23 5.36 -8.10
CA MET A 620 6.82 4.52 -6.99
C MET A 620 7.98 3.61 -6.60
N ASP A 621 8.54 3.88 -5.42
CA ASP A 621 9.70 3.16 -4.88
C ASP A 621 9.23 1.91 -4.12
N ARG A 622 8.67 0.93 -4.85
CA ARG A 622 8.20 -0.35 -4.31
C ARG A 622 8.36 -1.46 -5.33
N GLN A 623 8.20 -2.71 -4.89
CA GLN A 623 8.16 -3.85 -5.81
C GLN A 623 6.97 -3.76 -6.79
N LEU A 624 7.27 -3.60 -8.08
CA LEU A 624 6.31 -3.46 -9.17
C LEU A 624 6.57 -4.55 -10.21
N SER A 625 5.53 -5.03 -10.89
CA SER A 625 5.69 -6.09 -11.90
C SER A 625 4.84 -5.84 -13.15
N PRO A 626 5.11 -6.53 -14.28
CA PRO A 626 4.51 -6.20 -15.56
C PRO A 626 2.97 -6.22 -15.60
N HIS A 627 2.30 -6.95 -14.69
CA HIS A 627 0.84 -6.98 -14.62
C HIS A 627 0.23 -5.60 -14.25
N HIS A 628 0.98 -4.73 -13.56
CA HIS A 628 0.55 -3.37 -13.23
C HIS A 628 0.31 -2.51 -14.48
N TYR A 629 1.03 -2.79 -15.58
CA TYR A 629 0.89 -2.08 -16.84
C TYR A 629 -0.39 -2.44 -17.61
N MET A 630 -1.09 -3.53 -17.27
CA MET A 630 -2.21 -4.05 -18.07
C MET A 630 -3.38 -3.07 -18.20
N ALA A 631 -3.66 -2.28 -17.15
CA ALA A 631 -4.67 -1.22 -17.20
C ALA A 631 -4.25 -0.07 -18.14
N ALA A 632 -2.96 0.31 -18.13
CA ALA A 632 -2.44 1.31 -19.07
C ALA A 632 -2.44 0.77 -20.51
N LEU A 633 -2.00 -0.46 -20.72
CA LEU A 633 -2.00 -1.14 -22.02
C LEU A 633 -3.39 -1.11 -22.67
N TYR A 634 -4.47 -1.34 -21.90
CA TYR A 634 -5.83 -1.21 -22.40
C TYR A 634 -6.09 0.15 -23.08
N PHE A 635 -5.70 1.25 -22.44
CA PHE A 635 -5.82 2.59 -23.02
C PHE A 635 -4.86 2.84 -24.19
N ALA A 636 -3.66 2.25 -24.17
CA ALA A 636 -2.73 2.30 -25.29
C ALA A 636 -3.33 1.64 -26.54
N VAL A 637 -3.95 0.46 -26.39
CA VAL A 637 -4.61 -0.27 -27.48
C VAL A 637 -5.83 0.49 -28.02
N LEU A 638 -6.62 1.14 -27.16
CA LEU A 638 -7.70 2.03 -27.64
C LEU A 638 -7.15 3.23 -28.43
N THR A 639 -6.01 3.79 -28.01
CA THR A 639 -5.30 4.85 -28.74
C THR A 639 -4.81 4.37 -30.10
N MET A 640 -4.29 3.14 -30.17
CA MET A 640 -3.89 2.49 -31.42
C MET A 640 -5.05 2.42 -32.43
N GLY A 641 -6.23 1.97 -32.01
CA GLY A 641 -7.43 1.94 -32.86
C GLY A 641 -7.83 3.33 -33.37
N ALA A 642 -7.73 4.35 -32.51
CA ALA A 642 -8.00 5.74 -32.85
C ALA A 642 -7.02 6.32 -33.89
N VAL A 643 -5.73 6.01 -33.77
CA VAL A 643 -4.69 6.46 -34.69
C VAL A 643 -4.81 5.74 -36.03
N PHE A 644 -5.08 4.44 -36.04
CA PHE A 644 -5.31 3.68 -37.27
C PHE A 644 -6.54 4.16 -38.03
N ASP A 645 -7.63 4.56 -37.35
CA ASP A 645 -8.78 5.18 -38.03
C ASP A 645 -8.36 6.42 -38.83
N LEU A 646 -7.49 7.25 -38.23
CA LEU A 646 -7.00 8.49 -38.85
C LEU A 646 -6.14 8.20 -40.08
N LEU A 647 -5.20 7.26 -39.96
CA LEU A 647 -4.28 6.89 -41.04
C LEU A 647 -5.03 6.26 -42.22
N PHE A 648 -5.98 5.37 -41.94
CA PHE A 648 -6.69 4.62 -42.98
C PHE A 648 -7.88 5.36 -43.59
N LYS A 649 -8.31 6.49 -43.01
CA LYS A 649 -9.51 7.20 -43.45
C LYS A 649 -9.47 7.64 -44.91
N LYS A 650 -8.30 8.05 -45.39
CA LYS A 650 -8.10 8.59 -46.74
C LYS A 650 -7.64 7.52 -47.74
N MET A 651 -7.38 6.30 -47.29
CA MET A 651 -6.92 5.22 -48.15
C MET A 651 -8.09 4.60 -48.94
N PRO A 652 -7.85 4.10 -50.17
CA PRO A 652 -8.82 3.31 -50.92
C PRO A 652 -9.34 2.13 -50.10
N CYS A 653 -10.61 1.76 -50.29
CA CYS A 653 -11.26 0.70 -49.51
C CYS A 653 -10.49 -0.63 -49.54
N ILE A 654 -9.96 -1.01 -50.71
CA ILE A 654 -9.19 -2.25 -50.91
C ILE A 654 -7.91 -2.22 -50.07
N ILE A 655 -7.10 -1.15 -50.20
CA ILE A 655 -5.84 -1.01 -49.45
C ILE A 655 -6.11 -1.03 -47.96
N ARG A 656 -7.13 -0.30 -47.50
CA ARG A 656 -7.54 -0.30 -46.10
C ARG A 656 -7.88 -1.71 -45.61
N THR A 657 -8.70 -2.47 -46.35
CA THR A 657 -9.07 -3.83 -45.94
C THR A 657 -7.87 -4.78 -45.90
N VAL A 658 -6.95 -4.68 -46.87
CA VAL A 658 -5.71 -5.47 -46.89
C VAL A 658 -4.84 -5.14 -45.68
N LEU A 659 -4.63 -3.86 -45.37
CA LEU A 659 -3.87 -3.45 -44.19
C LEU A 659 -4.53 -3.91 -42.89
N LEU A 660 -5.86 -3.80 -42.78
CA LEU A 660 -6.61 -4.29 -41.63
C LEU A 660 -6.43 -5.80 -41.43
N PHE A 661 -6.53 -6.57 -42.51
CA PHE A 661 -6.30 -8.00 -42.47
C PHE A 661 -4.86 -8.31 -42.04
N ALA A 662 -3.87 -7.62 -42.61
CA ALA A 662 -2.47 -7.77 -42.23
C ALA A 662 -2.23 -7.50 -40.74
N LEU A 663 -2.78 -6.39 -40.19
CA LEU A 663 -2.65 -6.06 -38.77
C LEU A 663 -3.26 -7.13 -37.87
N VAL A 664 -4.47 -7.61 -38.19
CA VAL A 664 -5.15 -8.66 -37.42
C VAL A 664 -4.41 -9.99 -37.52
N SER A 665 -3.91 -10.34 -38.71
CA SER A 665 -3.08 -11.53 -38.91
C SER A 665 -1.78 -11.46 -38.13
N SER A 666 -1.14 -10.29 -38.03
CA SER A 666 0.06 -10.11 -37.19
C SER A 666 -0.23 -10.34 -35.71
N VAL A 667 -1.33 -9.79 -35.19
CA VAL A 667 -1.76 -10.04 -33.80
C VAL A 667 -1.96 -11.54 -33.56
N ILE A 668 -2.70 -12.21 -34.45
CA ILE A 668 -3.00 -13.65 -34.31
C ILE A 668 -1.72 -14.50 -34.46
N TYR A 669 -0.81 -14.13 -35.36
CA TYR A 669 0.46 -14.82 -35.55
C TYR A 669 1.29 -14.85 -34.26
N TYR A 670 1.49 -13.69 -33.61
CA TYR A 670 2.23 -13.63 -32.35
C TYR A 670 1.49 -14.30 -31.18
N TYR A 671 0.15 -14.25 -31.19
CA TYR A 671 -0.65 -15.02 -30.25
C TYR A 671 -0.39 -16.53 -30.37
N CYS A 672 -0.38 -17.06 -31.59
CA CYS A 672 -0.08 -18.47 -31.85
C CYS A 672 1.38 -18.82 -31.51
N LEU A 673 2.32 -17.91 -31.77
CA LEU A 673 3.74 -18.10 -31.44
C LEU A 673 3.95 -18.26 -29.94
N LEU A 674 3.28 -17.44 -29.12
CA LEU A 674 3.37 -17.44 -27.66
C LEU A 674 2.26 -18.25 -26.98
N PHE A 675 1.57 -19.12 -27.73
CA PHE A 675 0.44 -19.90 -27.24
C PHE A 675 0.84 -20.79 -26.06
N SER A 676 1.98 -21.50 -26.17
CA SER A 676 2.39 -22.49 -25.18
C SER A 676 2.67 -21.88 -23.80
N ILE A 677 3.35 -20.73 -23.73
CA ILE A 677 3.59 -20.02 -22.46
C ILE A 677 2.35 -19.34 -21.88
N THR A 678 1.32 -19.12 -22.70
CA THR A 678 0.07 -18.48 -22.27
C THR A 678 -0.85 -19.47 -21.57
N TYR A 679 -0.99 -20.67 -22.15
CA TYR A 679 -1.88 -21.71 -21.62
C TYR A 679 -1.17 -22.80 -20.80
N GLY A 680 0.17 -22.80 -20.77
CA GLY A 680 0.95 -23.83 -20.11
C GLY A 680 0.85 -25.18 -20.84
N THR A 681 0.95 -25.18 -22.17
CA THR A 681 1.01 -26.42 -22.96
C THR A 681 2.46 -26.81 -23.25
N GLU A 682 2.66 -28.06 -23.64
CA GLU A 682 3.97 -28.57 -24.07
C GLU A 682 4.54 -27.72 -25.22
N TRP A 683 5.87 -27.54 -25.20
CA TRP A 683 6.62 -26.81 -26.21
C TRP A 683 7.96 -27.51 -26.45
N THR A 684 8.57 -27.32 -27.63
CA THR A 684 9.92 -27.81 -27.89
C THR A 684 10.95 -26.71 -27.67
N VAL A 685 12.17 -27.11 -27.34
CA VAL A 685 13.29 -26.19 -27.07
C VAL A 685 13.61 -25.35 -28.31
N GLU A 686 13.62 -25.97 -29.49
CA GLU A 686 13.88 -25.29 -30.76
C GLU A 686 12.80 -24.26 -31.09
N GLU A 687 11.52 -24.59 -30.86
CA GLU A 687 10.42 -23.65 -31.08
C GLU A 687 10.44 -22.51 -30.05
N CYS A 688 10.78 -22.79 -28.78
CA CYS A 688 10.94 -21.78 -27.74
C CYS A 688 12.07 -20.80 -28.08
N GLN A 689 13.24 -21.31 -28.52
CA GLN A 689 14.36 -20.49 -28.95
C GLN A 689 14.06 -19.69 -30.23
N ASN A 690 13.24 -20.22 -31.14
CA ASN A 690 12.79 -19.45 -32.31
C ASN A 690 11.75 -18.37 -31.95
N ALA A 691 11.07 -18.51 -30.82
CA ALA A 691 10.07 -17.55 -30.35
C ALA A 691 10.67 -16.38 -29.54
N THR A 692 11.92 -16.47 -29.09
CA THR A 692 12.62 -15.36 -28.42
C THR A 692 13.01 -14.27 -29.42
N LEU A 693 12.22 -13.19 -29.49
CA LEU A 693 12.47 -12.08 -30.41
C LEU A 693 13.43 -11.03 -29.83
N VAL A 694 13.51 -10.93 -28.51
CA VAL A 694 14.30 -9.95 -27.77
C VAL A 694 15.19 -10.71 -26.79
N SER A 695 16.47 -10.36 -26.73
CA SER A 695 17.45 -11.03 -25.87
C SER A 695 17.16 -10.89 -24.37
N SER A 696 16.39 -9.88 -23.96
CA SER A 696 15.98 -9.67 -22.57
C SER A 696 14.82 -10.57 -22.13
N TRP A 697 14.20 -11.32 -23.05
CA TRP A 697 13.14 -12.25 -22.69
C TRP A 697 13.74 -13.52 -22.12
N ASP A 698 13.62 -13.68 -20.81
CA ASP A 698 13.85 -14.97 -20.20
C ASP A 698 12.58 -15.84 -20.35
N LEU A 699 12.64 -16.77 -21.29
CA LEU A 699 11.62 -17.79 -21.52
C LEU A 699 11.98 -19.14 -20.89
N ASN A 700 13.13 -19.26 -20.20
CA ASN A 700 13.62 -20.50 -19.62
C ASN A 700 13.42 -21.73 -20.54
N CYS A 701 13.90 -21.65 -21.79
CA CYS A 701 13.64 -22.69 -22.81
C CYS A 701 14.24 -24.06 -22.45
N GLN A 702 15.18 -24.12 -21.50
CA GLN A 702 15.80 -25.37 -21.04
C GLN A 702 14.81 -26.27 -20.31
N ASN A 703 13.78 -25.70 -19.66
CA ASN A 703 12.77 -26.49 -18.96
C ASN A 703 12.03 -27.49 -19.88
N TYR A 704 11.97 -27.19 -21.19
CA TYR A 704 11.36 -28.07 -22.18
C TYR A 704 12.27 -29.23 -22.65
N GLN A 705 13.53 -29.32 -22.20
CA GLN A 705 14.44 -30.44 -22.53
C GLN A 705 14.09 -31.74 -21.78
N LEU A 706 13.47 -31.64 -20.60
CA LEU A 706 13.24 -32.77 -19.69
C LEU A 706 12.29 -33.85 -20.26
N THR A 707 11.52 -33.52 -21.29
CA THR A 707 10.59 -34.46 -21.96
C THR A 707 11.27 -35.48 -22.88
N ASN A 708 12.44 -35.18 -23.44
CA ASN A 708 13.17 -36.14 -24.28
C ASN A 708 14.03 -37.14 -23.48
N ALA A 709 14.25 -36.86 -22.18
CA ALA A 709 15.16 -37.62 -21.33
C ALA A 709 14.47 -38.40 -20.19
N SER A 710 13.14 -38.34 -20.04
CA SER A 710 12.43 -39.15 -19.05
C SER A 710 12.09 -40.56 -19.57
N SER A 711 13.13 -41.31 -19.92
CA SER A 711 13.22 -42.74 -19.64
C SER A 711 14.50 -43.06 -18.86
N SER A 712 14.92 -42.19 -17.95
CA SER A 712 15.90 -42.52 -16.91
C SER A 712 15.95 -41.42 -15.86
N TRP A 713 15.56 -41.77 -14.64
CA TRP A 713 15.71 -40.94 -13.46
C TRP A 713 17.20 -40.67 -13.19
N VAL A 714 17.57 -39.40 -13.07
CA VAL A 714 18.73 -38.96 -12.27
C VAL A 714 18.29 -37.74 -11.48
N LYS A 715 18.30 -37.89 -10.14
CA LYS A 715 18.23 -36.78 -9.19
C LYS A 715 19.42 -35.87 -9.45
N LEU A 716 19.16 -34.62 -9.82
CA LEU A 716 20.10 -33.52 -9.69
C LEU A 716 19.55 -32.62 -8.58
N GLN A 717 19.90 -32.99 -7.34
CA GLN A 717 20.18 -32.01 -6.30
C GLN A 717 21.52 -31.36 -6.66
N ASP A 718 21.69 -30.11 -6.26
CA ASP A 718 22.90 -29.27 -6.36
C ASP A 718 22.98 -28.39 -7.62
N MET A 719 22.19 -27.31 -7.62
CA MET A 719 22.61 -25.99 -8.12
C MET A 719 21.98 -24.89 -7.25
N ASP A 720 22.80 -24.36 -6.34
CA ASP A 720 22.74 -23.09 -5.60
C ASP A 720 21.39 -22.35 -5.55
N MET A 721 20.62 -22.65 -4.50
CA MET A 721 19.65 -21.71 -3.96
C MET A 721 20.40 -20.75 -3.03
N ALA A 722 20.55 -19.51 -3.47
CA ALA A 722 20.73 -18.41 -2.52
C ALA A 722 19.44 -18.32 -1.68
N GLU A 723 19.59 -18.52 -0.38
CA GLU A 723 18.51 -18.47 0.61
C GLU A 723 17.91 -17.06 0.66
N THR A 724 16.65 -16.95 0.25
CA THR A 724 15.76 -15.86 0.70
C THR A 724 14.73 -16.50 1.64
N PRO A 725 14.60 -16.05 2.90
CA PRO A 725 13.70 -16.69 3.85
C PRO A 725 12.25 -16.49 3.42
N SER A 726 11.55 -17.61 3.27
CA SER A 726 10.10 -17.67 3.04
C SER A 726 9.34 -17.37 4.34
N ALA A 727 8.23 -16.65 4.24
CA ALA A 727 7.37 -16.26 5.36
C ALA A 727 6.51 -17.41 5.94
N SER A 728 6.98 -18.67 5.87
CA SER A 728 6.23 -19.87 6.27
C SER A 728 6.94 -20.77 7.28
N GLU A 729 8.11 -20.39 7.82
CA GLU A 729 8.81 -21.19 8.84
C GLU A 729 8.56 -20.73 10.31
N GLN A 730 7.39 -20.19 10.61
CA GLN A 730 7.04 -19.84 12.00
C GLN A 730 5.70 -20.40 12.51
N SER A 731 5.05 -21.33 11.80
CA SER A 731 3.74 -21.85 12.22
C SER A 731 3.65 -23.34 12.54
N SER A 732 4.76 -24.08 12.63
CA SER A 732 4.70 -25.56 12.82
C SER A 732 5.40 -26.12 14.07
N LEU A 733 5.79 -25.29 15.05
CA LEU A 733 6.37 -25.78 16.33
C LEU A 733 5.54 -25.47 17.58
N LEU A 734 4.20 -25.42 17.46
CA LEU A 734 3.31 -25.17 18.60
C LEU A 734 2.23 -26.24 18.85
N GLU A 735 2.47 -27.47 18.38
CA GLU A 735 1.70 -28.63 18.85
C GLU A 735 2.65 -29.80 19.09
N THR A 736 3.19 -29.92 20.32
CA THR A 736 3.21 -31.18 21.08
C THR A 736 3.89 -31.04 22.45
N GLN A 737 3.31 -31.75 23.42
CA GLN A 737 3.89 -32.28 24.67
C GLN A 737 3.88 -31.41 25.95
N GLU A 738 2.81 -31.68 26.73
CA GLU A 738 2.91 -31.89 28.18
C GLU A 738 3.83 -33.10 28.51
N ASP A 739 4.49 -32.97 29.67
CA ASP A 739 5.03 -33.98 30.60
C ASP A 739 6.49 -34.48 30.53
N ASP A 740 7.10 -34.39 31.73
CA ASP A 740 8.22 -35.11 32.35
C ASP A 740 9.70 -34.95 31.91
N GLY A 741 10.53 -34.56 32.90
CA GLY A 741 11.73 -35.33 33.27
C GLY A 741 13.10 -34.66 33.12
N ASP A 742 13.80 -34.53 34.25
CA ASP A 742 15.19 -34.10 34.45
C ASP A 742 16.23 -34.80 33.55
N GLU A 743 17.27 -34.09 33.10
CA GLU A 743 18.71 -34.38 33.38
C GLU A 743 19.71 -33.57 32.51
N GLU A 744 20.69 -33.01 33.23
CA GLU A 744 22.11 -32.73 32.95
C GLU A 744 22.66 -32.04 31.67
N TYR A 745 23.55 -31.09 31.97
CA TYR A 745 24.41 -30.25 31.13
C TYR A 745 25.54 -31.02 30.41
N GLU A 746 25.91 -30.59 29.20
CA GLU A 746 27.31 -30.59 28.76
C GLU A 746 27.65 -29.36 27.89
N ASP A 747 28.74 -28.68 28.29
CA ASP A 747 29.41 -27.54 27.67
C ASP A 747 29.97 -27.87 26.28
N ILE A 748 29.76 -26.99 25.29
CA ILE A 748 30.66 -26.87 24.13
C ILE A 748 30.89 -25.39 23.80
N SER A 749 32.10 -24.93 24.13
CA SER A 749 32.68 -23.64 23.73
C SER A 749 33.09 -23.66 22.26
N TYR A 750 32.81 -22.60 21.52
CA TYR A 750 33.50 -22.29 20.26
C TYR A 750 34.02 -20.84 20.28
N GLU A 751 35.30 -20.73 19.93
CA GLU A 751 36.10 -19.51 19.81
C GLU A 751 35.59 -18.62 18.67
N SER A 752 35.65 -17.32 18.96
CA SER A 752 35.50 -16.18 18.06
C SER A 752 36.61 -16.13 17.02
N ASP A 753 36.26 -15.77 15.77
CA ASP A 753 37.19 -15.09 14.86
C ASP A 753 36.42 -14.29 13.78
N GLU A 754 36.97 -13.09 13.54
CA GLU A 754 36.86 -12.21 12.36
C GLU A 754 35.74 -11.14 12.30
N GLU A 755 36.18 -9.92 12.65
CA GLU A 755 35.62 -8.60 12.35
C GLU A 755 35.77 -8.28 10.85
N GLU A 756 34.71 -7.79 10.20
CA GLU A 756 34.82 -6.97 8.98
C GLU A 756 33.94 -5.71 9.12
N ASP A 757 34.58 -4.56 8.87
CA ASP A 757 34.07 -3.20 8.96
C ASP A 757 32.95 -2.91 7.95
N TYR A 758 31.87 -2.25 8.41
CA TYR A 758 30.91 -1.57 7.54
C TYR A 758 30.99 -0.06 7.75
N GLU A 759 31.30 0.66 6.67
CA GLU A 759 31.14 2.12 6.57
C GLU A 759 29.65 2.44 6.32
N ASP A 760 29.01 3.15 7.25
CA ASP A 760 27.64 3.65 7.10
C ASP A 760 27.64 5.05 6.46
N GLU A 761 26.92 5.16 5.33
CA GLU A 761 26.57 6.44 4.69
C GLU A 761 25.33 7.04 5.38
N ASP A 762 25.48 8.28 5.86
CA ASP A 762 24.44 9.09 6.50
C ASP A 762 23.20 9.30 5.61
N PHE A 763 22.01 8.93 6.10
CA PHE A 763 20.72 9.31 5.52
C PHE A 763 20.14 10.53 6.25
N GLU A 764 20.06 11.66 5.53
CA GLU A 764 19.31 12.85 5.93
C GLU A 764 17.79 12.63 5.78
N ASP A 765 17.03 12.78 6.87
CA ASP A 765 15.56 12.82 6.85
C ASP A 765 15.04 14.27 6.78
N GLU A 766 14.37 14.61 5.67
CA GLU A 766 13.64 15.87 5.48
C GLU A 766 12.36 15.93 6.34
N ILE A 767 12.37 16.82 7.33
CA ILE A 767 11.21 17.16 8.19
C ILE A 767 10.29 18.15 7.47
N MET A 768 8.98 17.88 7.50
CA MET A 768 7.94 18.84 7.08
C MET A 768 7.80 19.99 8.08
N ASP A 769 8.01 21.22 7.58
CA ASP A 769 7.90 22.50 8.26
C ASP A 769 6.53 22.77 8.92
N ALA A 770 6.57 23.17 10.19
CA ALA A 770 5.56 24.02 10.83
C ALA A 770 6.27 25.27 11.41
N PRO A 771 5.70 26.48 11.30
CA PRO A 771 6.47 27.70 11.44
C PRO A 771 6.69 28.04 12.92
N THR A 772 7.92 27.86 13.41
CA THR A 772 8.39 28.42 14.67
C THR A 772 9.23 29.66 14.39
N SER A 773 8.75 30.82 14.84
CA SER A 773 9.50 32.07 14.83
C SER A 773 10.79 31.94 15.63
N ALA A 774 11.94 32.19 15.00
CA ALA A 774 13.25 32.14 15.62
C ALA A 774 13.41 33.18 16.76
N PRO A 775 14.18 32.86 17.82
CA PRO A 775 14.50 33.82 18.88
C PRO A 775 15.45 34.90 18.35
N HIS A 776 15.19 36.15 18.75
CA HIS A 776 15.97 37.32 18.36
C HIS A 776 17.35 37.29 19.06
N ILE A 777 18.40 37.00 18.28
CA ILE A 777 19.79 37.23 18.69
C ILE A 777 20.13 38.69 18.29
N PRO A 778 20.64 39.55 19.17
CA PRO A 778 21.07 40.88 18.78
C PRO A 778 22.41 40.80 18.03
N GLU A 779 22.46 41.35 16.82
CA GLU A 779 23.70 41.52 16.06
C GLU A 779 24.63 42.52 16.76
N PRO A 780 25.96 42.33 16.71
CA PRO A 780 26.91 43.32 17.21
C PRO A 780 26.87 44.59 16.34
N GLU A 781 26.89 45.76 16.99
CA GLU A 781 26.87 47.04 16.27
C GLU A 781 28.13 47.21 15.40
N PRO A 782 28.01 47.72 14.16
CA PRO A 782 29.15 47.94 13.29
C PRO A 782 30.06 49.05 13.83
N GLU A 783 31.37 48.79 13.88
CA GLU A 783 32.37 49.82 14.20
C GLU A 783 32.55 50.77 13.02
N PHE A 784 32.26 52.05 13.26
CA PHE A 784 32.50 53.14 12.30
C PHE A 784 33.78 53.87 12.66
N ILE A 785 34.72 53.93 11.72
CA ILE A 785 35.86 54.85 11.79
C ILE A 785 35.66 55.90 10.69
N ASP A 786 35.58 57.18 11.07
CA ASP A 786 35.38 58.33 10.16
C ASP A 786 34.19 58.21 9.20
N GLY A 787 33.08 57.65 9.67
CA GLY A 787 31.80 57.63 8.95
C GLY A 787 31.73 56.68 7.76
N LYS A 788 32.62 55.67 7.71
CA LYS A 788 32.53 54.55 6.76
C LYS A 788 32.66 53.22 7.49
N GLU A 789 31.84 52.26 7.05
CA GLU A 789 31.78 50.89 7.56
C GLU A 789 32.90 50.06 6.93
N VAL A 790 33.60 49.25 7.73
CA VAL A 790 34.77 48.44 7.33
C VAL A 790 34.37 46.97 7.30
N PHE A 791 34.66 46.27 6.19
CA PHE A 791 34.48 44.82 6.06
C PHE A 791 35.85 44.11 6.11
N PRO A 792 35.94 42.87 6.64
CA PRO A 792 37.16 42.07 6.57
C PRO A 792 37.41 41.52 5.15
N GLU A 793 38.67 41.49 4.73
CA GLU A 793 39.13 40.84 3.49
C GLU A 793 39.11 39.30 3.64
N GLU A 794 38.65 38.58 2.61
CA GLU A 794 38.75 37.12 2.51
C GLU A 794 40.01 36.75 1.71
N ASP A 795 40.85 35.88 2.28
CA ASP A 795 42.05 35.32 1.65
C ASP A 795 41.69 34.18 0.68
N GLU A 796 42.26 34.24 -0.53
CA GLU A 796 42.30 33.17 -1.53
C GLU A 796 43.43 32.18 -1.21
N ASP A 797 43.22 30.87 -1.40
CA ASP A 797 44.25 29.94 -1.88
C ASP A 797 43.66 28.62 -2.46
N ASP A 798 44.06 28.41 -3.71
CA ASP A 798 43.99 27.32 -4.72
C ASP A 798 43.88 25.83 -4.31
N ASP A 799 43.19 25.00 -5.14
CA ASP A 799 43.86 23.95 -5.94
C ASP A 799 43.01 23.17 -6.99
N TYR A 800 43.61 23.05 -8.20
CA TYR A 800 43.62 21.97 -9.22
C TYR A 800 42.45 21.65 -10.21
N TRP A 801 42.78 21.76 -11.51
CA TRP A 801 42.01 21.51 -12.76
C TRP A 801 42.19 20.08 -13.35
N PRO A 802 41.47 19.66 -14.44
CA PRO A 802 41.94 19.94 -15.83
C PRO A 802 40.84 20.36 -16.84
N ARG A 803 41.21 21.30 -17.73
CA ARG A 803 40.47 21.71 -18.94
C ARG A 803 40.72 20.76 -20.12
N THR A 804 39.74 20.69 -21.03
CA THR A 804 39.93 20.24 -22.42
C THR A 804 40.15 21.43 -23.37
N THR A 805 40.75 21.11 -24.51
CA THR A 805 41.68 21.90 -25.33
C THR A 805 41.10 22.71 -26.50
N HIS A 806 41.61 23.94 -26.62
CA HIS A 806 42.07 24.72 -27.79
C HIS A 806 41.15 25.09 -28.99
N GLY A 807 40.98 26.41 -29.14
CA GLY A 807 40.94 27.17 -30.40
C GLY A 807 41.60 28.55 -30.17
N VAL A 808 42.46 28.97 -31.10
CA VAL A 808 43.57 29.93 -30.99
C VAL A 808 43.19 31.42 -31.16
N ASP A 809 43.93 32.27 -30.45
CA ASP A 809 44.16 33.76 -30.43
C ASP A 809 44.39 34.47 -31.80
N PRO A 810 44.67 35.81 -31.92
CA PRO A 810 44.65 36.96 -30.97
C PRO A 810 44.12 38.31 -31.60
N ASP A 811 44.30 39.43 -30.87
CA ASP A 811 44.43 40.85 -31.32
C ASP A 811 43.28 41.82 -30.96
N GLU A 812 43.44 42.62 -29.88
CA GLU A 812 43.59 44.09 -29.96
C GLU A 812 43.76 44.75 -28.56
N GLU A 813 44.67 45.73 -28.53
CA GLU A 813 45.24 46.45 -27.39
C GLU A 813 44.34 47.58 -26.81
N ASP A 814 44.52 47.82 -25.51
CA ASP A 814 44.54 49.11 -24.77
C ASP A 814 43.58 50.27 -25.12
N ASN A 815 42.58 50.50 -24.25
CA ASN A 815 42.39 51.78 -23.51
C ASN A 815 41.30 51.67 -22.41
N PRO A 816 41.36 52.46 -21.31
CA PRO A 816 40.72 52.15 -20.04
C PRO A 816 39.40 52.91 -19.74
N SER A 817 38.64 52.32 -18.82
CA SER A 817 37.51 52.85 -18.03
C SER A 817 36.18 53.08 -18.77
N PRO A 818 35.03 52.72 -18.15
CA PRO A 818 34.45 53.66 -17.19
C PRO A 818 33.78 53.01 -15.97
N PHE A 819 33.78 53.73 -14.85
CA PHE A 819 32.79 53.57 -13.80
C PHE A 819 31.37 53.60 -14.40
N HIS A 820 30.52 52.64 -14.06
CA HIS A 820 29.08 52.75 -14.27
C HIS A 820 28.29 52.40 -13.02
N THR A 821 27.78 53.45 -12.39
CA THR A 821 26.62 53.47 -11.50
C THR A 821 25.38 52.90 -12.21
N ARG A 822 24.58 52.10 -11.51
CA ARG A 822 23.30 51.59 -12.00
C ARG A 822 22.17 52.05 -11.08
N ASP A 823 21.27 52.86 -11.63
CA ASP A 823 20.03 53.32 -11.00
C ASP A 823 18.93 52.26 -11.05
N ILE A 824 18.11 52.25 -10.00
CA ILE A 824 16.93 51.41 -9.79
C ILE A 824 15.70 52.03 -10.49
N PRO A 825 14.88 51.26 -11.23
CA PRO A 825 13.58 51.75 -11.68
C PRO A 825 12.45 51.30 -10.73
N ILE A 826 11.73 52.31 -10.22
CA ILE A 826 10.44 52.18 -9.53
C ILE A 826 9.32 52.11 -10.57
N THR A 827 8.39 51.16 -10.44
CA THR A 827 7.06 51.23 -11.06
C THR A 827 5.97 51.00 -10.01
N THR A 828 5.26 52.07 -9.69
CA THR A 828 3.99 52.09 -8.97
C THR A 828 2.82 51.77 -9.89
N TYR A 829 1.87 50.95 -9.43
CA TYR A 829 0.47 50.98 -9.89
C TYR A 829 -0.49 51.02 -8.69
N ARG A 830 -1.43 51.98 -8.76
CA ARG A 830 -2.64 52.21 -7.95
C ARG A 830 -3.60 51.00 -8.09
N ALA A 831 -4.58 50.73 -7.22
CA ALA A 831 -5.34 51.54 -6.27
C ALA A 831 -5.81 50.67 -5.09
#